data_AF-A0A0F9EWG4-F1
#
_entry.id   AF-A0A0F9EWG4-F1
#
_cell.length_a   1.000
_cell.length_b   1.000
_cell.length_c   1.000
_cell.angle_alpha   90.00
_cell.angle_beta   90.00
_cell.angle_gamma   90.00
#
_symmetry.space_group_name_H-M   'P 1'
#
loop_
_entity.id
_entity.type
_entity.pdbx_description
1 polymer ?
#
loop_
_entity_poly.entity_id
_entity_poly.type
_entity_poly.pdbx_seq_one_letter_code
_entity_poly.pdbx_strand_id
1 'polypeptide(L)'
;VELNIWNYNTLGWDLVDGSVYNSFTPAHTYQIGSDYYNSNFDIILKLNGTNIQNSFNFYLDQFVIDYVWTRTSGSVNADIVKSIVDPFINRYDGLSNYQKLYNITIEFDYTFAKSNSLYPDVAKFFVIYGASQDSFDLIKDGTPQSFSYFFKFDSSTSNNFDLMFNISNGLLELENMSYTLVFNSLDSNGNYLLQQDFEVNYPEEDDLSPFMNLKDAEFLIFSNYTLNTYFDGITYYNTNNRTDKLEIVFKIKANGQWFSSIYSTNISGNDVTSFNVSEFMTDNRLTIFQDFAVEYIIIGNNTDLTVYKVSLSCFAYNEKVQEFYRITDNDMGIISDWIEFNSSAIFFLDDLGDLPSNFSLGYKVIDIAGNVGINSTYNGVFKNIIYSEHVSVSLADDDIDLNSQNNREISFFNTGQFNNVLDLDVFINGFRYGTASLVAESYKLSFGTKNSKETLLAYSESLISDNIYSNINPLNRISWEIKNEDYFAAVKHVLAGDSITITNPLLYNSTRNLNLFNLYNTNFGLPSFVRMQEAFYYNITSGEKYVLLENIDYFVYESGIVDFSQYSIVHDLYNNISDVRDSTVYFTYYASEFRGQLRLSNADGFFINFTMPEVYYDHTTINKLTINFYDTNGQTYSKVLFDIDLRKYFLDDVKSQYEHYIFGLGRMMAIPLYIDINELDFSNPHNTFDLGLLESISFTIEDSQQWPGSFIQNFANYSVINLPY
;
A
#
# COMPACT_ATOMS: atom_id res chain seq x y z
N VAL A 1 -71.52 -6.15 85.66
CA VAL A 1 -70.88 -4.92 86.16
C VAL A 1 -71.50 -3.77 85.41
N GLU A 2 -72.03 -2.78 86.12
CA GLU A 2 -72.53 -1.57 85.48
C GLU A 2 -71.33 -0.68 85.13
N LEU A 3 -71.12 -0.46 83.83
CA LEU A 3 -69.95 0.20 83.26
C LEU A 3 -70.41 1.40 82.42
N ASN A 4 -69.71 2.51 82.60
CA ASN A 4 -69.73 3.64 81.70
C ASN A 4 -68.49 3.60 80.82
N ILE A 5 -68.69 3.61 79.52
CA ILE A 5 -67.64 3.70 78.50
C ILE A 5 -67.66 5.13 77.98
N TRP A 6 -66.52 5.79 78.11
CA TRP A 6 -66.32 7.17 77.68
C TRP A 6 -65.27 7.22 76.57
N ASN A 7 -65.42 8.18 75.66
CA ASN A 7 -64.40 8.55 74.68
C ASN A 7 -63.93 9.98 74.95
N TYR A 8 -62.65 10.26 74.73
CA TYR A 8 -62.10 11.61 74.83
C TYR A 8 -62.02 12.28 73.44
N ASN A 9 -62.83 13.32 73.24
CA ASN A 9 -62.77 14.16 72.06
C ASN A 9 -61.93 15.45 72.31
N THR A 10 -61.92 16.35 71.33
CA THR A 10 -61.23 17.65 71.44
C THR A 10 -61.78 18.58 72.54
N LEU A 11 -62.97 18.32 73.08
CA LEU A 11 -63.66 19.16 74.07
C LEU A 11 -63.76 18.52 75.48
N GLY A 12 -63.58 17.21 75.62
CA GLY A 12 -63.64 16.50 76.90
C GLY A 12 -64.00 15.01 76.80
N TRP A 13 -64.45 14.43 77.92
CA TRP A 13 -64.95 13.05 77.97
C TRP A 13 -66.45 13.00 77.68
N ASP A 14 -66.84 12.27 76.65
CA ASP A 14 -68.24 12.01 76.30
C ASP A 14 -68.62 10.56 76.59
N LEU A 15 -69.80 10.35 77.17
CA LEU A 15 -70.33 9.02 77.49
C LEU A 15 -70.83 8.37 76.19
N VAL A 16 -70.24 7.24 75.83
CA VAL A 16 -70.56 6.45 74.62
C VAL A 16 -71.58 5.36 74.96
N ASP A 17 -71.45 4.70 76.11
CA ASP A 17 -72.39 3.69 76.60
C ASP A 17 -72.38 3.64 78.13
N GLY A 18 -73.55 3.42 78.74
CA GLY A 18 -73.72 3.24 80.18
C GLY A 18 -74.67 2.06 80.42
N SER A 19 -74.11 0.85 80.47
CA SER A 19 -74.88 -0.39 80.47
C SER A 19 -74.36 -1.39 81.50
N VAL A 20 -75.17 -2.40 81.82
CA VAL A 20 -74.78 -3.52 82.68
C VAL A 20 -74.20 -4.63 81.82
N TYR A 21 -72.89 -4.87 81.93
CA TYR A 21 -72.19 -5.89 81.14
C TYR A 21 -71.83 -7.10 81.99
N ASN A 22 -72.04 -8.29 81.43
CA ASN A 22 -71.52 -9.55 81.95
C ASN A 22 -70.43 -10.15 81.01
N SER A 23 -70.42 -9.80 79.73
CA SER A 23 -69.36 -10.06 78.77
C SER A 23 -69.44 -9.09 77.58
N PHE A 24 -68.35 -8.94 76.83
CA PHE A 24 -68.33 -8.26 75.52
C PHE A 24 -68.44 -9.26 74.36
N THR A 25 -69.12 -10.39 74.58
CA THR A 25 -69.28 -11.46 73.60
C THR A 25 -70.75 -11.59 73.20
N PRO A 26 -71.11 -11.48 71.91
CA PRO A 26 -70.23 -11.20 70.75
C PRO A 26 -69.65 -9.78 70.80
N ALA A 27 -68.61 -9.53 69.98
CA ALA A 27 -67.88 -8.26 69.95
C ALA A 27 -68.83 -7.07 69.90
N HIS A 28 -68.62 -6.10 70.81
CA HIS A 28 -69.40 -4.88 70.82
C HIS A 28 -68.76 -3.85 69.91
N THR A 29 -69.57 -3.31 69.00
CA THR A 29 -69.14 -2.27 68.07
C THR A 29 -69.79 -0.96 68.48
N TYR A 30 -68.98 0.09 68.61
CA TYR A 30 -69.44 1.44 68.83
C TYR A 30 -69.21 2.25 67.57
N GLN A 31 -70.26 2.91 67.07
CA GLN A 31 -70.10 3.87 65.97
C GLN A 31 -69.52 5.16 66.55
N ILE A 32 -68.30 5.46 66.15
CA ILE A 32 -67.56 6.63 66.57
C ILE A 32 -67.69 7.68 65.45
N GLY A 33 -68.27 8.84 65.74
CA GLY A 33 -68.42 9.96 64.80
C GLY A 33 -67.11 10.72 64.50
N SER A 34 -67.19 11.78 63.70
CA SER A 34 -66.03 12.56 63.23
C SER A 34 -65.22 13.28 64.32
N ASP A 35 -65.73 13.37 65.55
CA ASP A 35 -65.20 14.27 66.57
C ASP A 35 -64.42 13.55 67.67
N TYR A 36 -64.29 12.22 67.64
CA TYR A 36 -63.85 11.39 68.77
C TYR A 36 -62.36 10.99 68.73
N TYR A 37 -61.53 11.91 68.27
CA TYR A 37 -60.07 11.86 68.42
C TYR A 37 -59.60 13.16 69.07
N ASN A 38 -58.52 13.10 69.84
CA ASN A 38 -57.95 14.30 70.46
C ASN A 38 -57.21 15.16 69.40
N SER A 39 -56.66 16.31 69.79
CA SER A 39 -55.89 17.18 68.88
C SER A 39 -54.65 16.52 68.23
N ASN A 40 -54.21 15.37 68.75
CA ASN A 40 -53.09 14.58 68.23
C ASN A 40 -53.56 13.37 67.40
N PHE A 41 -54.86 13.27 67.11
CA PHE A 41 -55.50 12.12 66.44
C PHE A 41 -55.51 10.81 67.24
N ASP A 42 -55.29 10.86 68.56
CA ASP A 42 -55.43 9.68 69.42
C ASP A 42 -56.90 9.38 69.71
N ILE A 43 -57.27 8.09 69.63
CA ILE A 43 -58.55 7.59 70.14
C ILE A 43 -58.32 7.10 71.57
N ILE A 44 -58.89 7.81 72.54
CA ILE A 44 -58.75 7.46 73.96
C ILE A 44 -60.11 7.03 74.50
N LEU A 45 -60.15 5.82 75.07
CA LEU A 45 -61.33 5.24 75.71
C LEU A 45 -61.10 5.07 77.21
N LYS A 46 -62.15 5.28 77.99
CA LYS A 46 -62.14 5.07 79.44
C LYS A 46 -63.34 4.21 79.83
N LEU A 47 -63.06 3.07 80.44
CA LEU A 47 -64.07 2.22 81.06
C LEU A 47 -64.09 2.50 82.56
N ASN A 48 -65.24 2.88 83.10
CA ASN A 48 -65.40 3.19 84.51
C ASN A 48 -66.59 2.45 85.10
N GLY A 49 -66.44 1.89 86.30
CA GLY A 49 -67.59 1.38 87.05
C GLY A 49 -68.48 2.54 87.50
N THR A 50 -69.80 2.36 87.45
CA THR A 50 -70.76 3.38 87.91
C THR A 50 -70.77 3.59 89.43
N ASN A 51 -70.21 2.65 90.20
CA ASN A 51 -70.13 2.69 91.66
C ASN A 51 -68.76 2.14 92.12
N ILE A 52 -68.23 2.69 93.22
CA ILE A 52 -66.98 2.25 93.86
C ILE A 52 -66.96 0.78 94.29
N GLN A 53 -68.12 0.13 94.41
CA GLN A 53 -68.20 -1.31 94.71
C GLN A 53 -68.17 -2.20 93.46
N ASN A 54 -68.23 -1.62 92.25
CA ASN A 54 -68.19 -2.35 90.98
C ASN A 54 -66.73 -2.53 90.53
N SER A 55 -65.96 -3.37 91.24
CA SER A 55 -64.62 -3.79 90.78
C SER A 55 -64.75 -4.80 89.64
N PHE A 56 -63.98 -4.62 88.57
CA PHE A 56 -63.93 -5.54 87.43
C PHE A 56 -62.50 -5.66 86.90
N ASN A 57 -62.19 -6.81 86.31
CA ASN A 57 -60.99 -6.98 85.50
C ASN A 57 -61.41 -6.87 84.03
N PHE A 58 -60.72 -6.02 83.27
CA PHE A 58 -60.95 -5.87 81.84
C PHE A 58 -59.87 -6.62 81.08
N TYR A 59 -60.28 -7.63 80.31
CA TYR A 59 -59.39 -8.40 79.43
C TYR A 59 -59.71 -8.02 78.00
N LEU A 60 -58.81 -7.26 77.37
CA LEU A 60 -58.91 -6.86 75.98
C LEU A 60 -58.15 -7.86 75.13
N ASP A 61 -58.87 -8.59 74.27
CA ASP A 61 -58.26 -9.51 73.32
C ASP A 61 -57.84 -8.77 72.04
N GLN A 62 -58.78 -8.04 71.44
CA GLN A 62 -58.53 -7.22 70.25
C GLN A 62 -59.30 -5.90 70.33
N PHE A 63 -58.65 -4.81 69.91
CA PHE A 63 -59.28 -3.52 69.66
C PHE A 63 -59.15 -3.21 68.17
N VAL A 64 -60.29 -3.14 67.47
CA VAL A 64 -60.35 -2.89 66.03
C VAL A 64 -61.01 -1.53 65.80
N ILE A 65 -60.36 -0.69 65.01
CA ILE A 65 -60.91 0.58 64.54
C ILE A 65 -61.13 0.43 63.04
N ASP A 66 -62.40 0.37 62.63
CA ASP A 66 -62.78 0.47 61.21
C ASP A 66 -62.94 1.94 60.84
N TYR A 67 -62.06 2.46 59.99
CA TYR A 67 -62.11 3.86 59.54
C TYR A 67 -61.78 3.99 58.06
N VAL A 68 -62.42 4.95 57.41
CA VAL A 68 -62.10 5.39 56.04
C VAL A 68 -61.26 6.66 56.17
N TRP A 69 -60.02 6.63 55.67
CA TRP A 69 -59.17 7.81 55.65
C TRP A 69 -58.81 8.19 54.22
N THR A 70 -58.74 9.49 53.97
CA THR A 70 -58.18 10.08 52.75
C THR A 70 -57.03 10.99 53.15
N ARG A 71 -55.88 10.83 52.49
CA ARG A 71 -54.74 11.73 52.71
C ARG A 71 -55.07 13.10 52.11
N THR A 72 -55.21 14.13 52.93
CA THR A 72 -55.54 15.50 52.47
C THR A 72 -54.35 16.46 52.52
N SER A 73 -53.20 16.03 53.05
CA SER A 73 -51.97 16.81 53.13
C SER A 73 -50.71 15.93 53.09
N GLY A 74 -49.56 16.52 52.75
CA GLY A 74 -48.30 15.82 52.50
C GLY A 74 -48.16 15.35 51.04
N SER A 75 -47.18 14.49 50.72
CA SER A 75 -47.04 13.90 49.38
C SER A 75 -48.23 12.97 49.09
N VAL A 76 -49.22 13.51 48.38
CA VAL A 76 -50.44 12.79 47.94
C VAL A 76 -50.15 11.92 46.71
N ASN A 77 -49.18 12.35 45.90
CA ASN A 77 -48.72 11.64 44.71
C ASN A 77 -47.33 11.04 44.95
N ALA A 78 -47.03 9.96 44.25
CA ALA A 78 -45.68 9.42 44.11
C ALA A 78 -45.04 10.07 42.88
N ASP A 79 -43.92 10.76 43.11
CA ASP A 79 -43.10 11.38 42.08
C ASP A 79 -41.89 10.49 41.81
N ILE A 80 -41.86 9.88 40.62
CA ILE A 80 -40.73 9.10 40.15
C ILE A 80 -39.98 9.96 39.16
N VAL A 81 -38.83 10.50 39.57
CA VAL A 81 -38.01 11.40 38.76
C VAL A 81 -36.73 10.68 38.34
N LYS A 82 -36.41 10.74 37.05
CA LYS A 82 -35.14 10.31 36.48
C LYS A 82 -34.48 11.45 35.73
N SER A 83 -33.38 11.94 36.27
CA SER A 83 -32.50 12.86 35.56
C SER A 83 -31.70 12.14 34.49
N ILE A 84 -31.78 12.64 33.26
CA ILE A 84 -30.98 12.18 32.13
C ILE A 84 -29.74 13.08 32.04
N VAL A 85 -28.63 12.54 32.51
CA VAL A 85 -27.30 13.16 32.46
C VAL A 85 -26.44 12.30 31.54
N ASP A 86 -26.61 12.49 30.23
CA ASP A 86 -25.87 11.76 29.21
C ASP A 86 -24.63 12.58 28.78
N PRO A 87 -23.40 12.02 28.82
CA PRO A 87 -22.19 12.72 28.36
C PRO A 87 -22.21 13.18 26.90
N PHE A 88 -23.08 12.59 26.06
CA PHE A 88 -23.29 13.02 24.70
C PHE A 88 -24.06 14.35 24.62
N ILE A 89 -24.96 14.59 25.58
CA ILE A 89 -25.53 15.92 25.79
C ILE A 89 -24.38 16.83 26.20
N ASN A 90 -24.31 18.00 25.58
CA ASN A 90 -23.24 18.98 25.74
C ASN A 90 -21.89 18.61 25.09
N ARG A 91 -21.74 17.44 24.46
CA ARG A 91 -20.45 16.99 23.90
C ARG A 91 -19.87 17.96 22.87
N TYR A 92 -20.75 18.57 22.08
CA TYR A 92 -20.36 19.48 21.00
C TYR A 92 -20.43 20.96 21.39
N ASP A 93 -20.73 21.27 22.66
CA ASP A 93 -20.96 22.65 23.11
C ASP A 93 -19.69 23.50 23.20
N GLY A 94 -18.52 22.85 23.17
CA GLY A 94 -17.23 23.53 23.05
C GLY A 94 -16.94 24.07 21.65
N LEU A 95 -17.75 23.69 20.65
CA LEU A 95 -17.60 24.13 19.26
C LEU A 95 -18.48 25.38 19.04
N SER A 96 -17.85 26.55 19.00
CA SER A 96 -18.53 27.85 18.90
C SER A 96 -19.30 28.07 17.59
N ASN A 97 -18.99 27.27 16.58
CA ASN A 97 -19.59 27.29 15.25
C ASN A 97 -20.96 26.61 15.18
N TYR A 98 -21.37 25.85 16.21
CA TYR A 98 -22.66 25.15 16.22
C TYR A 98 -23.65 25.70 17.23
N GLN A 99 -24.93 25.65 16.89
CA GLN A 99 -26.02 25.79 17.84
C GLN A 99 -26.02 24.60 18.80
N LYS A 100 -26.27 24.90 20.06
CA LYS A 100 -26.30 23.96 21.19
C LYS A 100 -27.63 23.21 21.27
N LEU A 101 -28.09 22.69 20.12
CA LEU A 101 -29.45 22.19 19.96
C LEU A 101 -29.48 20.70 19.63
N TYR A 102 -30.24 19.96 20.43
CA TYR A 102 -30.38 18.51 20.32
C TYR A 102 -31.87 18.19 20.15
N ASN A 103 -32.18 17.31 19.19
CA ASN A 103 -33.50 16.73 19.06
C ASN A 103 -33.58 15.50 19.95
N ILE A 104 -34.54 15.48 20.87
CA ILE A 104 -34.72 14.39 21.82
C ILE A 104 -36.07 13.75 21.54
N THR A 105 -36.04 12.43 21.34
CA THR A 105 -37.26 11.62 21.28
C THR A 105 -37.28 10.70 22.49
N ILE A 106 -38.35 10.72 23.27
CA ILE A 106 -38.58 9.85 24.42
C ILE A 106 -39.68 8.88 24.06
N GLU A 107 -39.44 7.59 24.26
CA GLU A 107 -40.40 6.54 23.95
C GLU A 107 -40.48 5.52 25.10
N PHE A 108 -41.70 5.10 25.43
CA PHE A 108 -41.93 4.05 26.40
C PHE A 108 -43.32 3.44 26.23
N ASP A 109 -43.46 2.19 26.67
CA ASP A 109 -44.75 1.54 26.82
C ASP A 109 -45.16 1.62 28.29
N TYR A 110 -46.47 1.77 28.53
CA TYR A 110 -47.01 1.83 29.87
C TYR A 110 -48.38 1.18 29.99
N THR A 111 -48.68 0.67 31.19
CA THR A 111 -50.04 0.31 31.59
C THR A 111 -50.34 1.01 32.91
N PHE A 112 -51.48 1.69 33.01
CA PHE A 112 -51.94 2.24 34.28
C PHE A 112 -53.30 1.67 34.67
N ALA A 113 -53.33 0.95 35.80
CA ALA A 113 -54.54 0.37 36.37
C ALA A 113 -54.90 1.06 37.69
N LYS A 114 -56.12 1.59 37.77
CA LYS A 114 -56.65 2.22 38.99
C LYS A 114 -56.84 1.19 40.10
N SER A 115 -56.27 1.43 41.28
CA SER A 115 -56.28 0.47 42.40
C SER A 115 -57.59 0.50 43.19
N ASN A 116 -58.16 1.68 43.46
CA ASN A 116 -59.41 1.83 44.19
C ASN A 116 -60.36 2.79 43.47
N SER A 117 -61.52 2.28 43.06
CA SER A 117 -62.54 3.02 42.30
C SER A 117 -63.19 4.17 43.07
N LEU A 118 -63.16 4.14 44.41
CA LEU A 118 -63.78 5.16 45.28
C LEU A 118 -62.97 6.46 45.38
N TYR A 119 -61.69 6.43 45.02
CA TYR A 119 -60.81 7.59 45.14
C TYR A 119 -60.41 8.13 43.76
N PRO A 120 -60.13 9.44 43.63
CA PRO A 120 -59.54 9.98 42.42
C PRO A 120 -58.14 9.39 42.19
N ASP A 121 -57.74 9.33 40.94
CA ASP A 121 -56.45 8.81 40.48
C ASP A 121 -55.76 9.84 39.58
N VAL A 122 -54.45 9.92 39.69
CA VAL A 122 -53.59 10.80 38.88
C VAL A 122 -52.56 9.92 38.19
N ALA A 123 -52.36 10.15 36.89
CA ALA A 123 -51.27 9.57 36.13
C ALA A 123 -50.82 10.58 35.08
N LYS A 124 -49.67 11.22 35.33
CA LYS A 124 -49.10 12.24 34.44
C LYS A 124 -47.62 11.97 34.20
N PHE A 125 -47.18 12.30 33.00
CA PHE A 125 -45.78 12.30 32.61
C PHE A 125 -45.32 13.73 32.33
N PHE A 126 -44.12 14.07 32.78
CA PHE A 126 -43.51 15.37 32.58
C PHE A 126 -42.11 15.23 32.01
N VAL A 127 -41.78 16.17 31.13
CA VAL A 127 -40.42 16.39 30.64
C VAL A 127 -40.01 17.78 31.09
N ILE A 128 -39.00 17.87 31.96
CA ILE A 128 -38.53 19.11 32.56
C ILE A 128 -37.14 19.40 31.99
N TYR A 129 -36.96 20.55 31.36
CA TYR A 129 -35.69 20.93 30.74
C TYR A 129 -35.47 22.44 30.88
N GLY A 130 -34.40 22.82 31.58
CA GLY A 130 -34.14 24.22 31.94
C GLY A 130 -35.29 24.82 32.76
N ALA A 131 -35.85 25.94 32.30
CA ALA A 131 -37.00 26.59 32.92
C ALA A 131 -38.35 26.12 32.34
N SER A 132 -38.34 25.19 31.38
CA SER A 132 -39.52 24.68 30.69
C SER A 132 -39.95 23.32 31.24
N GLN A 133 -41.26 23.06 31.20
CA GLN A 133 -41.86 21.79 31.58
C GLN A 133 -43.04 21.50 30.68
N ASP A 134 -43.01 20.35 30.03
CA ASP A 134 -44.15 19.79 29.32
C ASP A 134 -44.84 18.73 30.17
N SER A 135 -46.16 18.63 30.02
CA SER A 135 -47.02 17.76 30.84
C SER A 135 -47.99 17.00 29.96
N PHE A 136 -48.13 15.70 30.22
CA PHE A 136 -49.00 14.80 29.47
C PHE A 136 -49.85 13.98 30.44
N ASP A 137 -51.16 13.92 30.19
CA ASP A 137 -52.05 13.01 30.92
C ASP A 137 -51.94 11.61 30.31
N LEU A 138 -51.69 10.60 31.16
CA LEU A 138 -51.61 9.20 30.74
C LEU A 138 -53.03 8.59 30.69
N ILE A 139 -53.24 7.62 29.80
CA ILE A 139 -54.48 6.86 29.68
C ILE A 139 -54.56 5.85 30.84
N LYS A 140 -55.75 5.69 31.42
CA LYS A 140 -55.95 5.06 32.75
C LYS A 140 -56.95 3.90 32.73
N ASP A 141 -57.08 3.24 31.58
CA ASP A 141 -58.07 2.19 31.35
C ASP A 141 -57.57 0.76 31.67
N GLY A 142 -56.32 0.63 32.12
CA GLY A 142 -55.71 -0.65 32.44
C GLY A 142 -55.24 -1.46 31.23
N THR A 143 -55.25 -0.88 30.02
CA THR A 143 -54.72 -1.52 28.82
C THR A 143 -53.31 -1.02 28.48
N PRO A 144 -52.47 -1.82 27.79
CA PRO A 144 -51.16 -1.37 27.33
C PRO A 144 -51.26 -0.20 26.35
N GLN A 145 -50.41 0.79 26.55
CA GLN A 145 -50.30 2.01 25.76
C GLN A 145 -48.85 2.26 25.37
N SER A 146 -48.64 2.94 24.25
CA SER A 146 -47.32 3.42 23.83
C SER A 146 -47.30 4.95 23.84
N PHE A 147 -46.20 5.52 24.29
CA PHE A 147 -45.97 6.96 24.32
C PHE A 147 -44.70 7.29 23.54
N SER A 148 -44.77 8.33 22.71
CA SER A 148 -43.63 8.90 22.00
C SER A 148 -43.74 10.42 22.03
N TYR A 149 -42.67 11.10 22.41
CA TYR A 149 -42.62 12.55 22.47
C TYR A 149 -41.30 13.09 21.95
N PHE A 150 -41.41 14.10 21.09
CA PHE A 150 -40.29 14.78 20.46
C PHE A 150 -40.21 16.22 20.96
N PHE A 151 -39.03 16.65 21.37
CA PHE A 151 -38.75 18.05 21.70
C PHE A 151 -37.32 18.45 21.34
N LYS A 152 -37.11 19.77 21.24
CA LYS A 152 -35.79 20.36 20.99
C LYS A 152 -35.20 20.85 22.31
N PHE A 153 -34.06 20.30 22.66
CA PHE A 153 -33.29 20.63 23.86
C PHE A 153 -32.18 21.62 23.53
N ASP A 154 -32.08 22.68 24.33
CA ASP A 154 -31.03 23.70 24.22
C ASP A 154 -30.05 23.60 25.39
N SER A 155 -28.88 23.04 25.11
CA SER A 155 -27.86 22.83 26.12
C SER A 155 -27.15 24.11 26.57
N SER A 156 -27.40 25.25 25.90
CA SER A 156 -26.95 26.55 26.42
C SER A 156 -27.68 26.96 27.69
N THR A 157 -28.88 26.42 27.93
CA THR A 157 -29.77 26.79 29.04
C THR A 157 -29.82 25.76 30.16
N SER A 158 -29.49 24.50 29.87
CA SER A 158 -29.47 23.39 30.83
C SER A 158 -28.49 22.31 30.39
N ASN A 159 -27.88 21.60 31.33
CA ASN A 159 -26.96 20.50 31.00
C ASN A 159 -27.62 19.11 31.07
N ASN A 160 -28.89 19.05 31.49
CA ASN A 160 -29.68 17.84 31.66
C ASN A 160 -31.18 18.12 31.47
N PHE A 161 -31.97 17.05 31.43
CA PHE A 161 -33.43 17.11 31.51
C PHE A 161 -33.93 15.99 32.43
N ASP A 162 -35.08 16.20 33.07
CA ASP A 162 -35.71 15.25 33.97
C ASP A 162 -36.98 14.66 33.35
N LEU A 163 -37.13 13.35 33.51
CA LEU A 163 -38.36 12.63 33.22
C LEU A 163 -39.07 12.35 34.53
N MET A 164 -40.31 12.80 34.68
CA MET A 164 -41.08 12.62 35.91
C MET A 164 -42.42 11.96 35.65
N PHE A 165 -42.70 10.88 36.38
CA PHE A 165 -44.04 10.31 36.50
C PHE A 165 -44.65 10.77 37.83
N ASN A 166 -45.82 11.40 37.77
CA ASN A 166 -46.61 11.80 38.93
C ASN A 166 -47.86 10.93 38.97
N ILE A 167 -47.93 10.02 39.93
CA ILE A 167 -49.01 9.04 40.02
C ILE A 167 -49.66 9.01 41.40
N SER A 168 -50.96 8.68 41.45
CA SER A 168 -51.65 8.33 42.69
C SER A 168 -52.80 7.38 42.44
N ASN A 169 -53.10 6.55 43.45
CA ASN A 169 -54.21 5.59 43.44
C ASN A 169 -54.26 4.66 42.20
N GLY A 170 -53.10 4.17 41.77
CA GLY A 170 -53.01 3.17 40.71
C GLY A 170 -51.62 2.54 40.62
N LEU A 171 -51.54 1.47 39.85
CA LEU A 171 -50.30 0.79 39.49
C LEU A 171 -49.87 1.30 38.11
N LEU A 172 -48.66 1.84 38.01
CA LEU A 172 -48.00 2.17 36.74
C LEU A 172 -46.94 1.13 36.44
N GLU A 173 -47.10 0.41 35.34
CA GLU A 173 -46.10 -0.50 34.77
C GLU A 173 -45.45 0.20 33.56
N LEU A 174 -44.12 0.12 33.46
CA LEU A 174 -43.33 0.76 32.40
C LEU A 174 -42.44 -0.28 31.73
N GLU A 175 -42.44 -0.29 30.40
CA GLU A 175 -41.62 -1.16 29.57
C GLU A 175 -40.99 -0.36 28.41
N ASN A 176 -39.93 -0.91 27.81
CA ASN A 176 -39.28 -0.36 26.60
C ASN A 176 -38.91 1.14 26.67
N MET A 177 -38.61 1.65 27.87
CA MET A 177 -38.25 3.04 28.06
C MET A 177 -36.89 3.33 27.42
N SER A 178 -36.90 4.21 26.43
CA SER A 178 -35.71 4.62 25.70
C SER A 178 -35.78 6.11 25.35
N TYR A 179 -34.62 6.68 25.03
CA TYR A 179 -34.54 8.00 24.46
C TYR A 179 -33.47 8.01 23.36
N THR A 180 -33.72 8.81 22.33
CA THR A 180 -32.78 9.05 21.24
C THR A 180 -32.38 10.50 21.23
N LEU A 181 -31.07 10.75 21.17
CA LEU A 181 -30.48 12.08 21.07
C LEU A 181 -29.90 12.26 19.66
N VAL A 182 -30.37 13.27 18.94
CA VAL A 182 -29.80 13.66 17.65
C VAL A 182 -29.28 15.09 17.75
N PHE A 183 -27.96 15.24 17.66
CA PHE A 183 -27.35 16.56 17.54
C PHE A 183 -27.62 17.12 16.15
N ASN A 184 -28.19 18.32 16.07
CA ASN A 184 -28.32 19.01 14.78
C ASN A 184 -27.10 19.88 14.59
N SER A 185 -26.29 19.58 13.58
CA SER A 185 -25.10 20.36 13.25
C SER A 185 -25.47 21.69 12.55
N LEU A 186 -26.24 22.53 13.22
CA LEU A 186 -26.68 23.83 12.72
C LEU A 186 -25.68 24.91 13.10
N ASP A 187 -25.33 25.81 12.19
CA ASP A 187 -24.53 27.00 12.50
C ASP A 187 -25.37 28.07 13.25
N SER A 188 -24.76 29.17 13.66
CA SER A 188 -25.47 30.28 14.32
C SER A 188 -26.59 30.91 13.48
N ASN A 189 -26.60 30.69 12.16
CA ASN A 189 -27.62 31.20 11.24
C ASN A 189 -28.74 30.18 10.96
N GLY A 190 -28.62 28.95 11.46
CA GLY A 190 -29.59 27.87 11.25
C GLY A 190 -29.32 27.03 9.98
N ASN A 191 -28.13 27.12 9.42
CA ASN A 191 -27.69 26.32 8.27
C ASN A 191 -27.10 24.99 8.73
N TYR A 192 -27.38 23.89 8.03
CA TYR A 192 -26.72 22.60 8.30
C TYR A 192 -25.25 22.66 7.91
N LEU A 193 -24.38 22.78 8.90
CA LEU A 193 -22.93 22.78 8.76
C LEU A 193 -22.43 21.37 9.11
N LEU A 194 -21.95 20.64 8.12
CA LEU A 194 -21.29 19.35 8.36
C LEU A 194 -20.10 19.30 7.41
N GLN A 195 -18.98 19.83 7.88
CA GLN A 195 -17.79 20.05 7.08
C GLN A 195 -16.63 19.21 7.61
N GLN A 196 -15.83 18.70 6.70
CA GLN A 196 -14.46 18.28 6.97
C GLN A 196 -13.52 18.98 6.00
N ASP A 197 -12.32 19.26 6.47
CA ASP A 197 -11.29 19.91 5.68
C ASP A 197 -9.94 19.25 5.94
N PHE A 198 -9.13 19.19 4.89
CA PHE A 198 -7.71 18.86 4.99
C PHE A 198 -6.93 19.60 3.90
N GLU A 199 -5.66 19.86 4.19
CA GLU A 199 -4.78 20.61 3.31
C GLU A 199 -3.58 19.76 2.92
N VAL A 200 -3.27 19.75 1.63
CA VAL A 200 -2.06 19.18 1.05
C VAL A 200 -1.08 20.33 0.80
N ASN A 201 -0.08 20.43 1.66
CA ASN A 201 0.99 21.42 1.55
C ASN A 201 2.12 20.89 0.66
N TYR A 202 2.69 21.77 -0.17
CA TYR A 202 3.91 21.45 -0.90
C TYR A 202 5.10 21.45 0.08
N PRO A 203 5.86 20.34 0.21
CA PRO A 203 6.84 20.18 1.28
C PRO A 203 8.18 20.89 1.02
N GLU A 204 8.42 21.38 -0.20
CA GLU A 204 9.75 21.78 -0.69
C GLU A 204 9.74 23.20 -1.27
N GLU A 205 9.31 24.22 -0.49
CA GLU A 205 9.30 25.64 -0.94
C GLU A 205 10.65 26.06 -1.58
N ASP A 206 11.77 25.58 -1.04
CA ASP A 206 13.11 25.86 -1.57
C ASP A 206 13.32 25.35 -3.01
N ASP A 207 12.65 24.27 -3.41
CA ASP A 207 12.74 23.70 -4.76
C ASP A 207 11.94 24.51 -5.80
N LEU A 208 11.07 25.41 -5.36
CA LEU A 208 10.42 26.40 -6.21
C LEU A 208 11.28 27.65 -6.45
N SER A 209 12.35 27.85 -5.66
CA SER A 209 13.27 29.00 -5.78
C SER A 209 13.90 29.17 -7.17
N PRO A 210 14.35 28.10 -7.86
CA PRO A 210 14.87 28.20 -9.23
C PRO A 210 13.81 28.69 -10.24
N PHE A 211 12.53 28.55 -9.91
CA PHE A 211 11.40 28.89 -10.76
C PHE A 211 10.81 30.28 -10.47
N MET A 212 11.22 30.94 -9.38
CA MET A 212 10.72 32.27 -8.94
C MET A 212 10.86 33.38 -9.99
N ASN A 213 11.77 33.23 -10.96
CA ASN A 213 12.09 34.25 -11.98
C ASN A 213 11.94 33.75 -13.42
N LEU A 214 11.36 32.56 -13.64
CA LEU A 214 11.14 32.04 -14.98
C LEU A 214 10.07 32.88 -15.68
N LYS A 215 10.49 33.66 -16.68
CA LYS A 215 9.56 34.28 -17.63
C LYS A 215 9.10 33.19 -18.62
N ASP A 216 7.84 33.26 -19.02
CA ASP A 216 7.23 32.38 -20.02
C ASP A 216 7.06 30.91 -19.59
N ALA A 217 6.97 30.64 -18.27
CA ALA A 217 6.57 29.35 -17.72
C ALA A 217 5.08 29.29 -17.35
N GLU A 218 4.39 28.24 -17.83
CA GLU A 218 3.02 27.90 -17.48
C GLU A 218 2.98 26.85 -16.37
N PHE A 219 2.56 27.24 -15.18
CA PHE A 219 2.44 26.35 -14.03
C PHE A 219 0.99 25.86 -13.92
N LEU A 220 0.79 24.54 -13.87
CA LEU A 220 -0.52 23.92 -13.65
C LEU A 220 -0.49 22.98 -12.45
N ILE A 221 -1.44 23.15 -11.54
CA ILE A 221 -1.67 22.22 -10.44
C ILE A 221 -2.76 21.24 -10.86
N PHE A 222 -2.50 19.94 -10.73
CA PHE A 222 -3.45 18.87 -10.96
C PHE A 222 -3.86 18.22 -9.64
N SER A 223 -5.16 17.97 -9.49
CA SER A 223 -5.76 17.26 -8.37
C SER A 223 -6.60 16.10 -8.91
N ASN A 224 -6.16 14.87 -8.62
CA ASN A 224 -6.88 13.65 -8.98
C ASN A 224 -7.63 13.10 -7.76
N TYR A 225 -8.94 12.96 -7.87
CA TYR A 225 -9.81 12.54 -6.77
C TYR A 225 -11.03 11.74 -7.24
N THR A 226 -11.61 10.99 -6.30
CA THR A 226 -12.95 10.40 -6.41
C THR A 226 -13.85 11.06 -5.38
N LEU A 227 -14.99 11.60 -5.84
CA LEU A 227 -16.05 12.12 -4.99
C LEU A 227 -17.29 11.22 -5.11
N ASN A 228 -17.79 10.75 -3.97
CA ASN A 228 -19.08 10.07 -3.87
C ASN A 228 -20.02 10.93 -3.01
N THR A 229 -21.14 11.36 -3.60
CA THR A 229 -22.15 12.20 -2.95
C THR A 229 -23.45 11.44 -2.77
N TYR A 230 -24.08 11.62 -1.61
CA TYR A 230 -25.44 11.14 -1.34
C TYR A 230 -26.41 12.31 -1.19
N PHE A 231 -27.62 12.17 -1.73
CA PHE A 231 -28.68 13.15 -1.60
C PHE A 231 -29.74 12.67 -0.61
N ASP A 232 -29.79 13.32 0.55
CA ASP A 232 -30.76 13.07 1.62
C ASP A 232 -31.88 14.13 1.69
N GLY A 233 -31.90 15.09 0.77
CA GLY A 233 -32.86 16.18 0.75
C GLY A 233 -32.51 17.39 1.64
N ILE A 234 -31.35 17.37 2.32
CA ILE A 234 -30.87 18.46 3.16
C ILE A 234 -29.81 19.27 2.40
N THR A 235 -29.96 20.61 2.43
CA THR A 235 -28.93 21.53 1.93
C THR A 235 -27.92 21.79 3.02
N TYR A 236 -26.68 21.35 2.78
CA TYR A 236 -25.54 21.61 3.67
C TYR A 236 -24.80 22.86 3.23
N TYR A 237 -24.19 23.54 4.20
CA TYR A 237 -23.39 24.73 4.01
C TYR A 237 -21.99 24.49 4.57
N ASN A 238 -20.97 25.02 3.90
CA ASN A 238 -19.63 25.13 4.48
C ASN A 238 -19.52 26.38 5.37
N THR A 239 -18.38 26.54 6.05
CA THR A 239 -18.09 27.71 6.90
C THR A 239 -18.12 29.04 6.15
N ASN A 240 -18.09 29.01 4.81
CA ASN A 240 -18.20 30.18 3.93
C ASN A 240 -19.62 30.39 3.37
N ASN A 241 -20.64 29.71 3.90
CA ASN A 241 -22.04 29.77 3.47
C ASN A 241 -22.31 29.33 2.01
N ARG A 242 -21.48 28.44 1.47
CA ARG A 242 -21.67 27.83 0.14
C ARG A 242 -22.14 26.39 0.27
N THR A 243 -22.81 25.91 -0.77
CA THR A 243 -23.58 24.65 -0.72
C THR A 243 -23.00 23.52 -1.56
N ASP A 244 -21.87 23.74 -2.21
CA ASP A 244 -21.24 22.71 -3.04
C ASP A 244 -20.61 21.61 -2.17
N LYS A 245 -20.89 20.34 -2.50
CA LYS A 245 -20.48 19.16 -1.71
C LYS A 245 -18.96 19.02 -1.61
N LEU A 246 -18.23 19.48 -2.63
CA LEU A 246 -16.77 19.56 -2.63
C LEU A 246 -16.35 20.95 -3.11
N GLU A 247 -15.47 21.58 -2.34
CA GLU A 247 -14.65 22.71 -2.79
C GLU A 247 -13.17 22.32 -2.73
N ILE A 248 -12.45 22.61 -3.81
CA ILE A 248 -11.00 22.52 -3.89
C ILE A 248 -10.47 23.94 -3.94
N VAL A 249 -9.79 24.34 -2.88
CA VAL A 249 -9.22 25.68 -2.71
C VAL A 249 -7.74 25.61 -3.05
N PHE A 250 -7.37 26.14 -4.22
CA PHE A 250 -5.99 26.30 -4.65
C PHE A 250 -5.41 27.56 -4.02
N LYS A 251 -4.53 27.40 -3.03
CA LYS A 251 -3.83 28.48 -2.33
C LYS A 251 -2.47 28.70 -2.98
N ILE A 252 -2.18 29.93 -3.42
CA ILE A 252 -0.97 30.31 -4.15
C ILE A 252 -0.24 31.40 -3.37
N LYS A 253 1.01 31.16 -2.99
CA LYS A 253 1.89 32.18 -2.40
C LYS A 253 2.64 32.88 -3.52
N ALA A 254 2.43 34.19 -3.60
CA ALA A 254 3.07 35.04 -4.60
C ALA A 254 3.38 36.42 -4.04
N ASN A 255 4.53 37.00 -4.44
CA ASN A 255 4.97 38.32 -3.98
C ASN A 255 4.93 38.51 -2.43
N GLY A 256 5.13 37.44 -1.67
CA GLY A 256 5.10 37.41 -0.21
C GLY A 256 3.71 37.28 0.42
N GLN A 257 2.66 37.11 -0.38
CA GLN A 257 1.26 37.02 0.08
C GLN A 257 0.57 35.76 -0.43
N TRP A 258 -0.38 35.23 0.34
CA TRP A 258 -1.22 34.10 -0.06
C TRP A 258 -2.49 34.57 -0.75
N PHE A 259 -2.80 33.96 -1.88
CA PHE A 259 -4.01 34.12 -2.66
C PHE A 259 -4.73 32.78 -2.77
N SER A 260 -6.02 32.78 -3.12
CA SER A 260 -6.81 31.56 -3.24
C SER A 260 -7.75 31.61 -4.44
N SER A 261 -7.87 30.49 -5.15
CA SER A 261 -8.91 30.24 -6.15
C SER A 261 -9.68 28.98 -5.80
N ILE A 262 -10.96 28.90 -6.21
CA ILE A 262 -11.88 27.86 -5.74
C ILE A 262 -12.54 27.20 -6.92
N TYR A 263 -12.39 25.88 -6.98
CA TYR A 263 -13.19 25.00 -7.81
C TYR A 263 -14.22 24.31 -6.93
N SER A 264 -15.46 24.18 -7.39
CA SER A 264 -16.51 23.51 -6.62
C SER A 264 -17.37 22.60 -7.48
N THR A 265 -17.87 21.51 -6.90
CA THR A 265 -18.73 20.56 -7.59
C THR A 265 -19.69 19.83 -6.63
N ASN A 266 -20.82 19.38 -7.19
CA ASN A 266 -21.80 18.50 -6.53
C ASN A 266 -21.88 17.12 -7.19
N ILE A 267 -21.12 16.91 -8.27
CA ILE A 267 -21.26 15.74 -9.14
C ILE A 267 -20.33 14.64 -8.64
N SER A 268 -20.91 13.47 -8.37
CA SER A 268 -20.13 12.27 -8.05
C SER A 268 -19.34 11.79 -9.26
N GLY A 269 -18.12 11.32 -9.05
CA GLY A 269 -17.29 10.76 -10.10
C GLY A 269 -15.80 10.74 -9.77
N ASN A 270 -15.04 10.16 -10.70
CA ASN A 270 -13.59 10.27 -10.74
C ASN A 270 -13.25 11.43 -11.65
N ASP A 271 -12.50 12.41 -11.16
CA ASP A 271 -12.15 13.59 -11.94
C ASP A 271 -10.70 14.01 -11.69
N VAL A 272 -10.14 14.72 -12.67
CA VAL A 272 -8.85 15.37 -12.58
C VAL A 272 -9.08 16.86 -12.82
N THR A 273 -9.08 17.64 -11.75
CA THR A 273 -9.18 19.09 -11.85
C THR A 273 -7.80 19.69 -12.03
N SER A 274 -7.65 20.56 -13.03
CA SER A 274 -6.45 21.36 -13.23
C SER A 274 -6.71 22.82 -12.86
N PHE A 275 -5.68 23.48 -12.32
CA PHE A 275 -5.68 24.91 -12.03
C PHE A 275 -4.46 25.56 -12.66
N ASN A 276 -4.69 26.55 -13.53
CA ASN A 276 -3.62 27.29 -14.21
C ASN A 276 -3.12 28.42 -13.31
N VAL A 277 -1.98 28.18 -12.66
CA VAL A 277 -1.32 29.14 -11.78
C VAL A 277 -0.78 30.32 -12.59
N SER A 278 -0.28 30.11 -13.80
CA SER A 278 0.29 31.20 -14.60
C SER A 278 -0.77 32.17 -15.14
N GLU A 279 -1.92 31.66 -15.58
CA GLU A 279 -3.07 32.51 -15.92
C GLU A 279 -3.53 33.30 -14.69
N PHE A 280 -3.66 32.62 -13.54
CA PHE A 280 -4.01 33.27 -12.28
C PHE A 280 -3.03 34.39 -11.87
N MET A 281 -1.73 34.14 -12.00
CA MET A 281 -0.68 35.13 -11.71
C MET A 281 -0.77 36.34 -12.65
N THR A 282 -1.05 36.10 -13.94
CA THR A 282 -1.21 37.14 -14.97
C THR A 282 -2.43 38.03 -14.67
N ASP A 283 -3.58 37.41 -14.42
CA ASP A 283 -4.84 38.11 -14.14
C ASP A 283 -4.74 38.99 -12.89
N ASN A 284 -3.99 38.53 -11.88
CA ASN A 284 -3.79 39.24 -10.62
C ASN A 284 -2.55 40.14 -10.62
N ARG A 285 -1.83 40.27 -11.74
CA ARG A 285 -0.61 41.08 -11.90
C ARG A 285 0.48 40.74 -10.88
N LEU A 286 0.63 39.45 -10.60
CA LEU A 286 1.62 38.88 -9.69
C LEU A 286 2.88 38.50 -10.47
N THR A 287 4.04 38.63 -9.85
CA THR A 287 5.34 38.54 -10.55
C THR A 287 6.22 37.40 -10.09
N ILE A 288 6.05 36.91 -8.87
CA ILE A 288 6.89 35.88 -8.25
C ILE A 288 5.96 34.82 -7.65
N PHE A 289 5.96 33.62 -8.21
CA PHE A 289 5.33 32.44 -7.61
C PHE A 289 6.33 31.80 -6.64
N GLN A 290 5.89 31.49 -5.42
CA GLN A 290 6.77 31.05 -4.34
C GLN A 290 6.39 29.68 -3.78
N ASP A 291 5.09 29.42 -3.62
CA ASP A 291 4.61 28.21 -2.96
C ASP A 291 3.13 27.95 -3.29
N PHE A 292 2.63 26.74 -3.07
CA PHE A 292 1.22 26.42 -3.17
C PHE A 292 0.75 25.39 -2.14
N ALA A 293 -0.54 25.44 -1.83
CA ALA A 293 -1.24 24.43 -1.07
C ALA A 293 -2.60 24.16 -1.69
N VAL A 294 -3.13 22.94 -1.53
CA VAL A 294 -4.47 22.58 -1.98
C VAL A 294 -5.28 22.12 -0.80
N GLU A 295 -6.31 22.88 -0.46
CA GLU A 295 -7.25 22.57 0.62
C GLU A 295 -8.53 21.98 0.02
N TYR A 296 -8.96 20.85 0.58
CA TYR A 296 -10.21 20.19 0.21
C TYR A 296 -11.21 20.41 1.32
N ILE A 297 -12.36 20.98 0.96
CA ILE A 297 -13.49 21.19 1.85
C ILE A 297 -14.63 20.30 1.36
N ILE A 298 -15.01 19.32 2.18
CA ILE A 298 -16.12 18.41 1.89
C ILE A 298 -17.26 18.70 2.85
N ILE A 299 -18.48 18.75 2.32
CA ILE A 299 -19.69 18.94 3.14
C ILE A 299 -20.77 17.90 2.89
N GLY A 300 -21.57 17.69 3.93
CA GLY A 300 -22.77 16.86 3.89
C GLY A 300 -22.58 15.44 4.42
N ASN A 301 -23.72 14.80 4.64
CA ASN A 301 -23.77 13.47 5.22
C ASN A 301 -23.51 12.39 4.16
N ASN A 302 -22.77 11.35 4.54
CA ASN A 302 -22.34 10.26 3.62
C ASN A 302 -21.71 10.77 2.32
N THR A 303 -20.98 11.89 2.39
CA THR A 303 -20.13 12.37 1.30
C THR A 303 -18.72 11.86 1.54
N ASP A 304 -18.16 11.12 0.58
CA ASP A 304 -16.81 10.57 0.67
C ASP A 304 -15.91 11.16 -0.41
N LEU A 305 -14.71 11.60 -0.02
CA LEU A 305 -13.66 12.08 -0.92
C LEU A 305 -12.39 11.25 -0.73
N THR A 306 -11.85 10.74 -1.84
CA THR A 306 -10.51 10.14 -1.87
C THR A 306 -9.66 10.97 -2.82
N VAL A 307 -8.58 11.57 -2.32
CA VAL A 307 -7.59 12.27 -3.14
C VAL A 307 -6.40 11.34 -3.38
N TYR A 308 -6.15 10.99 -4.63
CA TYR A 308 -5.06 10.07 -5.00
C TYR A 308 -3.74 10.80 -5.18
N LYS A 309 -3.78 11.99 -5.78
CA LYS A 309 -2.58 12.73 -6.14
C LYS A 309 -2.87 14.22 -6.31
N VAL A 310 -1.98 15.04 -5.76
CA VAL A 310 -1.81 16.45 -6.10
C VAL A 310 -0.43 16.61 -6.72
N SER A 311 -0.30 17.29 -7.85
CA SER A 311 0.99 17.53 -8.49
C SER A 311 1.04 18.87 -9.20
N LEU A 312 2.17 19.55 -9.11
CA LEU A 312 2.51 20.71 -9.92
C LEU A 312 3.22 20.25 -11.20
N SER A 313 2.77 20.74 -12.34
CA SER A 313 3.44 20.60 -13.64
C SER A 313 3.88 21.98 -14.11
N CYS A 314 5.09 22.09 -14.61
CA CYS A 314 5.60 23.31 -15.24
C CYS A 314 5.79 23.04 -16.74
N PHE A 315 5.14 23.86 -17.56
CA PHE A 315 5.26 23.88 -19.01
C PHE A 315 5.89 25.22 -19.38
N ALA A 316 7.20 25.27 -19.60
CA ALA A 316 7.78 26.44 -20.24
C ALA A 316 7.17 26.58 -21.65
N TYR A 317 6.42 27.65 -21.92
CA TYR A 317 6.28 28.11 -23.29
C TYR A 317 7.71 28.41 -23.71
N ASN A 318 8.19 27.60 -24.63
CA ASN A 318 9.51 27.71 -25.19
C ASN A 318 9.77 29.12 -25.74
N GLU A 319 10.17 30.08 -24.91
CA GLU A 319 11.36 30.86 -25.26
C GLU A 319 12.50 29.88 -25.14
N LYS A 320 12.67 29.12 -26.23
CA LYS A 320 13.83 28.26 -26.39
C LYS A 320 15.04 29.15 -26.17
N VAL A 321 16.09 28.54 -25.63
CA VAL A 321 17.46 28.92 -25.95
C VAL A 321 17.48 29.38 -27.42
N GLN A 322 17.72 30.67 -27.67
CA GLN A 322 17.71 31.18 -29.03
C GLN A 322 19.05 30.80 -29.64
N GLU A 323 18.98 29.86 -30.57
CA GLU A 323 20.14 29.30 -31.23
C GLU A 323 20.30 30.00 -32.57
N PHE A 324 21.50 30.50 -32.82
CA PHE A 324 21.86 31.11 -34.09
C PHE A 324 23.10 30.43 -34.62
N TYR A 325 23.15 30.23 -35.92
CA TYR A 325 24.36 29.85 -36.61
C TYR A 325 24.79 30.95 -37.58
N ARG A 326 26.08 30.97 -37.91
CA ARG A 326 26.59 31.71 -39.06
C ARG A 326 27.68 30.89 -39.72
N ILE A 327 27.81 31.06 -41.02
CA ILE A 327 28.81 30.38 -41.82
C ILE A 327 29.85 31.40 -42.25
N THR A 328 31.12 31.08 -42.02
CA THR A 328 32.24 31.81 -42.62
C THR A 328 32.79 30.95 -43.74
N ASP A 329 32.68 31.42 -44.98
CA ASP A 329 33.41 30.85 -46.11
C ASP A 329 34.89 31.24 -45.95
N ASN A 330 35.73 30.25 -45.65
CA ASN A 330 37.15 30.50 -45.39
C ASN A 330 37.96 30.62 -46.70
N ASP A 331 37.40 30.25 -47.85
CA ASP A 331 38.05 30.39 -49.16
C ASP A 331 37.80 31.78 -49.76
N MET A 332 36.58 32.31 -49.62
CA MET A 332 36.19 33.64 -50.11
C MET A 332 36.31 34.75 -49.05
N GLY A 333 36.46 34.39 -47.77
CA GLY A 333 36.54 35.33 -46.65
C GLY A 333 35.20 36.03 -46.33
N ILE A 334 34.08 35.46 -46.75
CA ILE A 334 32.74 36.03 -46.59
C ILE A 334 32.09 35.42 -45.35
N ILE A 335 31.49 36.26 -44.51
CA ILE A 335 30.80 35.86 -43.28
C ILE A 335 29.29 36.12 -43.47
N SER A 336 28.46 35.10 -43.27
CA SER A 336 27.00 35.26 -43.28
C SER A 336 26.51 36.03 -42.05
N ASP A 337 25.30 36.58 -42.14
CA ASP A 337 24.57 37.03 -40.96
C ASP A 337 24.29 35.87 -40.01
N TRP A 338 23.96 36.20 -38.75
CA TRP A 338 23.47 35.21 -37.78
C TRP A 338 22.04 34.81 -38.15
N ILE A 339 21.86 33.54 -38.45
CA ILE A 339 20.59 32.94 -38.84
C ILE A 339 20.04 32.21 -37.63
N GLU A 340 18.84 32.55 -37.21
CA GLU A 340 18.13 31.84 -36.13
C GLU A 340 17.72 30.45 -36.61
N PHE A 341 17.98 29.44 -35.78
CA PHE A 341 17.62 28.07 -36.08
C PHE A 341 17.23 27.33 -34.80
N ASN A 342 16.71 26.11 -34.97
CA ASN A 342 16.39 25.21 -33.88
C ASN A 342 17.29 23.98 -34.03
N SER A 343 18.29 23.82 -33.16
CA SER A 343 19.28 22.74 -33.25
C SER A 343 18.62 21.36 -33.19
N SER A 344 17.49 21.24 -32.48
CA SER A 344 16.69 20.01 -32.41
C SER A 344 15.93 19.68 -33.70
N ALA A 345 15.90 20.61 -34.66
CA ALA A 345 15.32 20.40 -36.00
C ALA A 345 16.41 20.22 -37.09
N ILE A 346 17.69 20.34 -36.71
CA ILE A 346 18.84 20.05 -37.57
C ILE A 346 19.28 18.62 -37.26
N PHE A 347 18.99 17.72 -38.18
CA PHE A 347 19.33 16.31 -38.04
C PHE A 347 20.60 15.97 -38.84
N PHE A 348 20.88 16.74 -39.89
CA PHE A 348 22.06 16.58 -40.74
C PHE A 348 22.58 17.93 -41.24
N LEU A 349 23.84 17.98 -41.65
CA LEU A 349 24.53 19.24 -41.97
C LEU A 349 23.90 20.00 -43.14
N ASP A 350 23.30 19.28 -44.10
CA ASP A 350 22.61 19.87 -45.26
C ASP A 350 21.32 20.63 -44.87
N ASP A 351 20.79 20.43 -43.66
CA ASP A 351 19.67 21.23 -43.14
C ASP A 351 20.03 22.71 -42.96
N LEU A 352 21.34 23.04 -42.94
CA LEU A 352 21.85 24.42 -42.88
C LEU A 352 21.90 25.10 -44.27
N GLY A 353 21.55 24.39 -45.35
CA GLY A 353 21.57 24.84 -46.73
C GLY A 353 22.86 24.52 -47.49
N ASP A 354 23.07 25.14 -48.65
CA ASP A 354 24.30 24.95 -49.45
C ASP A 354 25.51 25.54 -48.71
N LEU A 355 26.41 24.66 -48.25
CA LEU A 355 27.62 25.04 -47.51
C LEU A 355 28.86 25.12 -48.42
N PRO A 356 29.78 26.09 -48.22
CA PRO A 356 31.06 26.14 -48.91
C PRO A 356 31.92 24.89 -48.65
N SER A 357 32.87 24.58 -49.54
CA SER A 357 33.79 23.45 -49.34
C SER A 357 34.69 23.58 -48.11
N ASN A 358 34.98 24.82 -47.67
CA ASN A 358 35.81 25.12 -46.51
C ASN A 358 35.15 26.24 -45.70
N PHE A 359 34.56 25.88 -44.56
CA PHE A 359 33.79 26.84 -43.77
C PHE A 359 33.99 26.67 -42.26
N SER A 360 33.77 27.76 -41.53
CA SER A 360 33.70 27.78 -40.07
C SER A 360 32.26 28.01 -39.64
N LEU A 361 31.75 27.18 -38.73
CA LEU A 361 30.42 27.35 -38.15
C LEU A 361 30.55 28.11 -36.83
N GLY A 362 30.03 29.34 -36.83
CA GLY A 362 29.79 30.06 -35.58
C GLY A 362 28.45 29.63 -35.02
N TYR A 363 28.42 29.24 -33.76
CA TYR A 363 27.23 28.89 -33.01
C TYR A 363 27.06 29.86 -31.86
N LYS A 364 25.91 30.52 -31.80
CA LYS A 364 25.58 31.51 -30.78
C LYS A 364 24.31 31.05 -30.08
N VAL A 365 24.41 30.90 -28.78
CA VAL A 365 23.30 30.62 -27.89
C VAL A 365 23.02 31.87 -27.07
N ILE A 366 21.76 32.29 -27.06
CA ILE A 366 21.27 33.24 -26.07
C ILE A 366 20.46 32.42 -25.06
N ASP A 367 20.95 32.36 -23.83
CA ASP A 367 20.23 31.67 -22.77
C ASP A 367 18.98 32.44 -22.34
N ILE A 368 18.17 31.82 -21.51
CA ILE A 368 16.88 32.33 -21.03
C ILE A 368 17.06 33.63 -20.19
N ALA A 369 18.28 33.92 -19.71
CA ALA A 369 18.62 35.14 -18.99
C ALA A 369 19.19 36.25 -19.90
N GLY A 370 19.30 36.01 -21.21
CA GLY A 370 19.86 36.94 -22.18
C GLY A 370 21.40 36.91 -22.27
N ASN A 371 22.06 35.95 -21.63
CA ASN A 371 23.50 35.79 -21.74
C ASN A 371 23.86 35.16 -23.07
N VAL A 372 24.86 35.73 -23.75
CA VAL A 372 25.28 35.29 -25.07
C VAL A 372 26.53 34.44 -24.96
N GLY A 373 26.40 33.15 -25.27
CA GLY A 373 27.51 32.23 -25.47
C GLY A 373 27.79 32.04 -26.96
N ILE A 374 28.99 32.38 -27.41
CA ILE A 374 29.42 32.13 -28.79
C ILE A 374 30.55 31.11 -28.78
N ASN A 375 30.37 30.02 -29.51
CA ASN A 375 31.43 29.08 -29.83
C ASN A 375 31.58 28.99 -31.34
N SER A 376 32.79 28.69 -31.82
CA SER A 376 33.03 28.51 -33.24
C SER A 376 33.82 27.23 -33.45
N THR A 377 33.29 26.36 -34.30
CA THR A 377 33.94 25.10 -34.66
C THR A 377 34.32 25.15 -36.12
N TYR A 378 35.58 24.84 -36.39
CA TYR A 378 36.11 24.75 -37.74
C TYR A 378 35.89 23.34 -38.30
N ASN A 379 35.43 23.22 -39.55
CA ASN A 379 35.21 21.91 -40.19
C ASN A 379 36.53 21.12 -40.46
N GLY A 380 37.68 21.66 -40.08
CA GLY A 380 38.97 20.97 -40.10
C GLY A 380 39.48 20.62 -41.50
N VAL A 381 38.91 21.21 -42.57
CA VAL A 381 39.13 20.81 -43.98
C VAL A 381 38.57 19.41 -44.31
N PHE A 382 37.74 18.83 -43.43
CA PHE A 382 37.12 17.53 -43.71
C PHE A 382 35.87 17.70 -44.58
N LYS A 383 35.79 16.87 -45.63
CA LYS A 383 34.80 17.02 -46.70
C LYS A 383 33.40 16.50 -46.34
N ASN A 384 33.26 15.68 -45.28
CA ASN A 384 32.02 15.01 -44.87
C ASN A 384 31.90 14.90 -43.33
N ILE A 385 30.67 14.91 -42.79
CA ILE A 385 30.31 14.63 -41.39
C ILE A 385 29.43 13.36 -41.34
N ILE A 386 29.66 12.46 -40.38
CA ILE A 386 28.99 11.14 -40.24
C ILE A 386 28.30 11.06 -38.86
N TYR A 387 27.07 10.52 -38.78
CA TYR A 387 26.34 10.20 -37.52
C TYR A 387 25.71 8.79 -37.58
N SER A 388 25.31 8.22 -36.43
CA SER A 388 24.77 6.84 -36.30
C SER A 388 23.46 6.77 -35.48
N GLU A 389 22.57 5.83 -35.83
CA GLU A 389 21.28 5.55 -35.16
C GLU A 389 21.19 4.05 -34.79
N HIS A 390 20.61 3.71 -33.62
CA HIS A 390 20.50 2.33 -33.11
C HIS A 390 19.03 1.91 -32.97
N VAL A 391 18.63 0.77 -33.55
CA VAL A 391 17.26 0.23 -33.48
C VAL A 391 17.30 -1.28 -33.18
N SER A 392 16.54 -1.73 -32.18
CA SER A 392 16.37 -3.16 -31.85
C SER A 392 15.41 -3.84 -32.81
N VAL A 393 15.77 -5.02 -33.32
CA VAL A 393 14.98 -5.78 -34.30
C VAL A 393 14.66 -7.17 -33.76
N SER A 394 13.39 -7.57 -33.83
CA SER A 394 12.96 -8.95 -33.56
C SER A 394 13.06 -9.79 -34.83
N LEU A 395 13.72 -10.94 -34.74
CA LEU A 395 13.86 -11.88 -35.84
C LEU A 395 12.60 -12.75 -35.98
N ALA A 396 12.23 -13.07 -37.22
CA ALA A 396 11.11 -13.98 -37.50
C ALA A 396 11.49 -15.46 -37.38
N ASP A 397 12.79 -15.74 -37.49
CA ASP A 397 13.44 -17.04 -37.34
C ASP A 397 14.90 -16.75 -36.92
N ASP A 398 15.31 -17.36 -35.81
CA ASP A 398 16.64 -17.24 -35.21
C ASP A 398 17.41 -18.58 -35.21
N ASP A 399 16.84 -19.63 -35.81
CA ASP A 399 17.49 -20.94 -35.89
C ASP A 399 18.65 -20.92 -36.89
N ILE A 400 19.87 -21.18 -36.38
CA ILE A 400 21.04 -21.41 -37.22
C ILE A 400 21.55 -22.83 -37.07
N ASP A 401 21.59 -23.54 -38.20
CA ASP A 401 22.26 -24.84 -38.29
C ASP A 401 23.78 -24.69 -38.21
N LEU A 402 24.32 -24.89 -37.01
CA LEU A 402 25.75 -24.88 -36.72
C LEU A 402 26.52 -26.00 -37.43
N ASN A 403 25.85 -27.05 -37.88
CA ASN A 403 26.46 -28.16 -38.61
C ASN A 403 26.50 -27.93 -40.13
N SER A 404 25.90 -26.84 -40.61
CA SER A 404 25.92 -26.48 -42.03
C SER A 404 27.33 -26.14 -42.49
N GLN A 405 27.79 -26.79 -43.56
CA GLN A 405 29.05 -26.44 -44.24
C GLN A 405 28.91 -25.19 -45.14
N ASN A 406 27.68 -24.71 -45.34
CA ASN A 406 27.39 -23.53 -46.13
C ASN A 406 27.44 -22.26 -45.27
N ASN A 407 27.41 -21.09 -45.93
CA ASN A 407 27.32 -19.82 -45.21
C ASN A 407 26.02 -19.79 -44.41
N ARG A 408 26.12 -19.53 -43.11
CA ARG A 408 24.98 -19.40 -42.21
C ARG A 408 24.57 -17.92 -42.19
N GLU A 409 23.31 -17.63 -42.44
CA GLU A 409 22.83 -16.25 -42.61
C GLU A 409 21.54 -16.04 -41.81
N ILE A 410 21.44 -14.90 -41.13
CA ILE A 410 20.17 -14.36 -40.63
C ILE A 410 19.77 -13.22 -41.55
N SER A 411 18.47 -13.10 -41.80
CA SER A 411 17.93 -11.96 -42.53
C SER A 411 16.70 -11.37 -41.84
N PHE A 412 16.60 -10.05 -41.87
CA PHE A 412 15.41 -9.34 -41.42
C PHE A 412 14.98 -8.30 -42.45
N PHE A 413 13.66 -8.04 -42.53
CA PHE A 413 13.10 -7.15 -43.52
C PHE A 413 13.47 -5.69 -43.26
N ASN A 414 13.79 -4.99 -44.34
CA ASN A 414 13.96 -3.55 -44.34
C ASN A 414 12.59 -2.88 -44.57
N THR A 415 12.02 -2.28 -43.53
CA THR A 415 10.81 -1.47 -43.56
C THR A 415 11.11 0.03 -43.66
N GLY A 416 12.37 0.41 -43.94
CA GLY A 416 12.85 1.80 -43.98
C GLY A 416 13.39 2.31 -42.64
N GLN A 417 13.46 1.45 -41.62
CA GLN A 417 13.85 1.77 -40.24
C GLN A 417 15.33 2.18 -40.06
N PHE A 418 16.12 2.07 -41.12
CA PHE A 418 17.53 2.50 -41.16
C PHE A 418 17.82 3.38 -42.38
N ASN A 419 16.84 4.11 -42.91
CA ASN A 419 16.98 4.97 -44.10
C ASN A 419 17.60 4.28 -45.34
N ASN A 420 17.45 2.97 -45.46
CA ASN A 420 17.99 2.14 -46.55
C ASN A 420 19.53 2.25 -46.71
N VAL A 421 20.26 2.44 -45.60
CA VAL A 421 21.73 2.39 -45.61
C VAL A 421 22.20 1.02 -46.10
N LEU A 422 23.26 0.98 -46.92
CA LEU A 422 23.71 -0.26 -47.56
C LEU A 422 24.26 -1.28 -46.56
N ASP A 423 24.89 -0.80 -45.49
CA ASP A 423 25.63 -1.60 -44.52
C ASP A 423 25.30 -1.11 -43.11
N LEU A 424 24.93 -2.03 -42.22
CA LEU A 424 24.61 -1.75 -40.82
C LEU A 424 25.56 -2.51 -39.91
N ASP A 425 26.09 -1.84 -38.89
CA ASP A 425 26.76 -2.54 -37.80
C ASP A 425 25.73 -3.25 -36.92
N VAL A 426 25.86 -4.58 -36.81
CA VAL A 426 24.97 -5.41 -36.01
C VAL A 426 25.61 -5.72 -34.68
N PHE A 427 24.84 -5.51 -33.62
CA PHE A 427 25.21 -5.87 -32.25
C PHE A 427 24.33 -7.03 -31.78
N ILE A 428 24.94 -8.09 -31.25
CA ILE A 428 24.24 -9.25 -30.67
C ILE A 428 24.75 -9.41 -29.24
N ASN A 429 23.84 -9.55 -28.27
CA ASN A 429 24.18 -9.62 -26.84
C ASN A 429 25.08 -8.46 -26.36
N GLY A 430 24.91 -7.28 -26.96
CA GLY A 430 25.68 -6.06 -26.67
C GLY A 430 27.00 -5.91 -27.44
N PHE A 431 27.47 -6.93 -28.15
CA PHE A 431 28.74 -6.90 -28.87
C PHE A 431 28.56 -6.66 -30.37
N ARG A 432 29.40 -5.81 -30.96
CA ARG A 432 29.48 -5.65 -32.42
C ARG A 432 29.90 -6.97 -33.05
N TYR A 433 28.98 -7.63 -33.73
CA TYR A 433 29.20 -8.92 -34.35
C TYR A 433 29.80 -8.77 -35.75
N GLY A 434 29.27 -7.84 -36.55
CA GLY A 434 29.68 -7.65 -37.93
C GLY A 434 28.78 -6.68 -38.66
N THR A 435 28.90 -6.65 -39.99
CA THR A 435 28.12 -5.75 -40.84
C THR A 435 27.06 -6.55 -41.58
N ALA A 436 25.79 -6.17 -41.43
CA ALA A 436 24.71 -6.67 -42.25
C ALA A 436 24.56 -5.80 -43.50
N SER A 437 24.52 -6.42 -44.67
CA SER A 437 24.35 -5.71 -45.93
C SER A 437 22.92 -5.83 -46.44
N LEU A 438 22.38 -4.74 -46.99
CA LEU A 438 21.06 -4.72 -47.61
C LEU A 438 21.10 -5.46 -48.96
N VAL A 439 20.45 -6.61 -49.02
CA VAL A 439 20.32 -7.42 -50.24
C VAL A 439 18.84 -7.56 -50.59
N ALA A 440 18.44 -6.91 -51.69
CA ALA A 440 17.04 -6.74 -52.07
C ALA A 440 16.24 -5.97 -51.01
N GLU A 441 15.31 -6.63 -50.31
CA GLU A 441 14.40 -6.01 -49.31
C GLU A 441 14.76 -6.43 -47.88
N SER A 442 15.91 -7.07 -47.66
CA SER A 442 16.31 -7.55 -46.34
C SER A 442 17.78 -7.29 -46.07
N TYR A 443 18.08 -6.94 -44.82
CA TYR A 443 19.45 -6.95 -44.34
C TYR A 443 19.86 -8.39 -44.08
N LYS A 444 21.05 -8.76 -44.54
CA LYS A 444 21.61 -10.11 -44.37
C LYS A 444 22.89 -10.03 -43.57
N LEU A 445 22.95 -10.81 -42.51
CA LEU A 445 24.14 -10.99 -41.68
C LEU A 445 24.68 -12.40 -41.85
N SER A 446 25.96 -12.52 -42.21
CA SER A 446 26.65 -13.80 -42.37
C SER A 446 27.40 -14.19 -41.10
N PHE A 447 27.27 -15.45 -40.71
CA PHE A 447 27.97 -16.10 -39.61
C PHE A 447 29.10 -17.01 -40.11
N GLY A 448 29.45 -16.90 -41.39
CA GLY A 448 30.47 -17.73 -42.03
C GLY A 448 30.13 -19.22 -42.01
N THR A 449 31.16 -20.04 -42.27
CA THR A 449 31.08 -21.50 -42.43
C THR A 449 31.74 -22.29 -41.30
N LYS A 450 32.18 -21.62 -40.22
CA LYS A 450 32.90 -22.21 -39.08
C LYS A 450 32.44 -21.61 -37.76
N ASN A 451 32.46 -22.37 -36.67
CA ASN A 451 32.22 -21.85 -35.32
C ASN A 451 33.45 -21.04 -34.86
N SER A 452 33.44 -19.72 -35.07
CA SER A 452 34.43 -18.82 -34.45
C SER A 452 33.94 -18.36 -33.09
N LYS A 453 34.84 -17.76 -32.28
CA LYS A 453 34.47 -17.15 -31.00
C LYS A 453 33.32 -16.15 -31.18
N GLU A 454 33.42 -15.28 -32.19
CA GLU A 454 32.43 -14.27 -32.50
C GLU A 454 31.08 -14.91 -32.82
N THR A 455 31.09 -15.95 -33.68
CA THR A 455 29.91 -16.75 -34.02
C THR A 455 29.26 -17.39 -32.78
N LEU A 456 30.04 -17.93 -31.86
CA LEU A 456 29.51 -18.53 -30.62
C LEU A 456 28.87 -17.48 -29.68
N LEU A 457 29.37 -16.24 -29.65
CA LEU A 457 28.77 -15.15 -28.86
C LEU A 457 27.33 -14.83 -29.28
N ALA A 458 27.02 -15.05 -30.55
CA ALA A 458 25.69 -14.76 -31.07
C ALA A 458 24.66 -15.86 -30.78
N TYR A 459 25.10 -17.07 -30.44
CA TYR A 459 24.24 -18.23 -30.17
C TYR A 459 24.25 -18.68 -28.71
N SER A 460 24.90 -17.92 -27.84
CA SER A 460 24.95 -18.25 -26.42
C SER A 460 23.63 -17.91 -25.74
N GLU A 461 23.00 -18.90 -25.12
CA GLU A 461 21.89 -18.68 -24.20
C GLU A 461 22.40 -18.40 -22.79
N SER A 462 21.67 -17.55 -22.06
CA SER A 462 22.02 -17.19 -20.68
C SER A 462 21.78 -18.36 -19.73
N LEU A 463 22.75 -18.62 -18.86
CA LEU A 463 22.65 -19.60 -17.78
C LEU A 463 22.51 -18.91 -16.41
N ILE A 464 21.81 -17.78 -16.31
CA ILE A 464 21.65 -17.05 -15.03
C ILE A 464 20.44 -17.59 -14.29
N SER A 465 20.67 -18.33 -13.20
CA SER A 465 19.58 -18.88 -12.40
C SER A 465 18.88 -17.82 -11.57
N ASP A 466 17.58 -18.03 -11.35
CA ASP A 466 16.83 -17.26 -10.38
C ASP A 466 17.36 -17.35 -8.94
N ASN A 467 18.11 -18.40 -8.61
CA ASN A 467 18.68 -18.61 -7.28
C ASN A 467 20.16 -18.21 -7.19
N ILE A 468 20.70 -17.46 -8.15
CA ILE A 468 22.05 -16.92 -8.08
C ILE A 468 22.21 -16.01 -6.84
N TYR A 469 23.34 -16.13 -6.15
CA TYR A 469 23.64 -15.37 -4.94
C TYR A 469 25.15 -15.08 -4.81
N SER A 470 25.53 -14.13 -3.96
CA SER A 470 26.92 -13.96 -3.56
C SER A 470 27.15 -14.19 -2.07
N ASN A 471 28.42 -14.29 -1.66
CA ASN A 471 28.81 -14.31 -0.26
C ASN A 471 28.75 -12.91 0.41
N ILE A 472 28.39 -11.86 -0.34
CA ILE A 472 28.24 -10.51 0.18
C ILE A 472 26.92 -10.41 0.94
N ASN A 473 26.97 -9.82 2.14
CA ASN A 473 25.76 -9.57 2.92
C ASN A 473 25.11 -8.25 2.50
N PRO A 474 23.97 -8.24 1.79
CA PRO A 474 23.32 -7.01 1.31
C PRO A 474 22.72 -6.17 2.45
N LEU A 475 22.63 -6.71 3.68
CA LEU A 475 22.17 -5.96 4.86
C LEU A 475 23.28 -5.11 5.51
N ASN A 476 24.53 -5.28 5.07
CA ASN A 476 25.61 -4.41 5.50
C ASN A 476 25.57 -3.11 4.69
N ARG A 477 25.54 -1.93 5.34
CA ARG A 477 25.31 -0.61 4.71
C ARG A 477 26.34 -0.19 3.64
N ILE A 478 27.34 -1.01 3.39
CA ILE A 478 28.47 -0.74 2.51
C ILE A 478 28.59 -1.79 1.39
N SER A 479 27.60 -2.66 1.20
CA SER A 479 27.64 -3.68 0.15
C SER A 479 26.21 -4.01 -0.30
N TRP A 480 26.02 -4.27 -1.58
CA TRP A 480 24.70 -4.58 -2.13
C TRP A 480 24.79 -5.48 -3.35
N GLU A 481 23.68 -6.11 -3.70
CA GLU A 481 23.54 -6.96 -4.88
C GLU A 481 22.50 -6.35 -5.81
N ILE A 482 22.67 -6.55 -7.11
CA ILE A 482 21.71 -6.17 -8.14
C ILE A 482 21.45 -7.41 -8.99
N LYS A 483 20.20 -7.84 -9.04
CA LYS A 483 19.74 -8.97 -9.84
C LYS A 483 18.80 -8.46 -10.94
N ASN A 484 19.06 -8.89 -12.16
CA ASN A 484 18.19 -8.71 -13.31
C ASN A 484 18.12 -10.03 -14.10
N GLU A 485 17.26 -10.11 -15.11
CA GLU A 485 17.12 -11.32 -15.95
C GLU A 485 18.42 -11.67 -16.68
N ASP A 486 19.18 -10.66 -17.12
CA ASP A 486 20.38 -10.84 -17.95
C ASP A 486 21.71 -10.65 -17.22
N TYR A 487 21.70 -10.26 -15.94
CA TYR A 487 22.93 -10.10 -15.16
C TYR A 487 22.71 -10.20 -13.65
N PHE A 488 23.77 -10.60 -12.96
CA PHE A 488 23.89 -10.52 -11.51
C PHE A 488 25.17 -9.77 -11.14
N ALA A 489 25.04 -8.73 -10.32
CA ALA A 489 26.16 -7.93 -9.86
C ALA A 489 26.21 -7.90 -8.33
N ALA A 490 27.41 -8.04 -7.78
CA ALA A 490 27.67 -7.86 -6.36
C ALA A 490 28.68 -6.73 -6.17
N VAL A 491 28.34 -5.77 -5.31
CA VAL A 491 29.19 -4.64 -4.94
C VAL A 491 29.58 -4.79 -3.48
N LYS A 492 30.89 -4.81 -3.22
CA LYS A 492 31.44 -4.79 -1.86
C LYS A 492 32.26 -3.52 -1.65
N HIS A 493 32.33 -3.06 -0.41
CA HIS A 493 33.29 -2.04 -0.02
C HIS A 493 34.68 -2.65 0.16
N VAL A 494 35.73 -1.92 -0.21
CA VAL A 494 37.14 -2.33 -0.10
C VAL A 494 37.54 -2.82 1.30
N LEU A 495 36.87 -2.32 2.33
CA LEU A 495 37.14 -2.67 3.75
C LEU A 495 36.56 -4.03 4.18
N ALA A 496 35.76 -4.69 3.34
CA ALA A 496 35.15 -5.98 3.68
C ALA A 496 36.17 -7.14 3.72
N GLY A 497 37.37 -6.96 3.15
CA GLY A 497 38.53 -7.87 3.28
C GLY A 497 38.41 -9.24 2.56
N ASP A 498 37.20 -9.76 2.41
CA ASP A 498 36.93 -11.05 1.79
C ASP A 498 36.79 -10.94 0.26
N SER A 499 37.11 -12.02 -0.46
CA SER A 499 36.88 -12.16 -1.90
C SER A 499 35.38 -12.13 -2.22
N ILE A 500 35.00 -11.57 -3.37
CA ILE A 500 33.60 -11.72 -3.85
C ILE A 500 33.48 -13.13 -4.41
N THR A 501 32.52 -13.90 -3.94
CA THR A 501 32.15 -15.19 -4.53
C THR A 501 30.69 -15.15 -4.93
N ILE A 502 30.44 -15.25 -6.24
CA ILE A 502 29.11 -15.38 -6.82
C ILE A 502 28.89 -16.85 -7.13
N THR A 503 27.81 -17.45 -6.65
CA THR A 503 27.44 -18.83 -6.92
C THR A 503 26.13 -18.85 -7.69
N ASN A 504 26.14 -19.52 -8.83
CA ASN A 504 25.01 -19.67 -9.72
C ASN A 504 24.59 -21.16 -9.76
N PRO A 505 23.59 -21.56 -8.96
CA PRO A 505 23.07 -22.92 -8.97
C PRO A 505 22.28 -23.16 -10.24
N LEU A 506 22.64 -24.17 -11.04
CA LEU A 506 21.91 -24.51 -12.27
C LEU A 506 20.87 -25.60 -12.02
N LEU A 507 21.04 -26.39 -10.96
CA LEU A 507 20.11 -27.45 -10.55
C LEU A 507 19.45 -27.11 -9.21
N TYR A 508 18.22 -27.58 -9.03
CA TYR A 508 17.52 -27.57 -7.75
C TYR A 508 16.89 -28.92 -7.44
N ASN A 509 16.74 -29.22 -6.15
CA ASN A 509 16.11 -30.45 -5.69
C ASN A 509 14.59 -30.35 -5.86
N SER A 510 14.01 -31.33 -6.54
CA SER A 510 12.56 -31.47 -6.70
C SER A 510 12.09 -32.83 -6.18
N THR A 511 10.81 -32.91 -5.82
CA THR A 511 10.18 -34.16 -5.41
C THR A 511 8.83 -34.30 -6.08
N ARG A 512 8.59 -35.46 -6.70
CA ARG A 512 7.30 -35.82 -7.30
C ARG A 512 6.77 -37.08 -6.64
N ASN A 513 5.48 -37.05 -6.33
CA ASN A 513 4.81 -38.13 -5.63
C ASN A 513 3.91 -38.89 -6.60
N LEU A 514 4.11 -40.20 -6.69
CA LEU A 514 3.21 -41.10 -7.37
C LEU A 514 2.25 -41.71 -6.36
N ASN A 515 0.97 -41.39 -6.49
CA ASN A 515 -0.08 -42.12 -5.78
C ASN A 515 -0.31 -43.45 -6.51
N LEU A 516 -0.12 -44.56 -5.80
CA LEU A 516 -0.26 -45.90 -6.36
C LEU A 516 -1.65 -46.16 -6.94
N PHE A 517 -2.72 -45.56 -6.42
CA PHE A 517 -4.06 -45.68 -7.01
C PHE A 517 -4.15 -45.21 -8.47
N ASN A 518 -3.21 -44.35 -8.90
CA ASN A 518 -3.17 -43.79 -10.24
C ASN A 518 -2.10 -44.41 -11.15
N LEU A 519 -1.40 -45.46 -10.70
CA LEU A 519 -0.28 -46.09 -11.42
C LEU A 519 -0.59 -46.38 -12.91
N TYR A 520 -1.80 -46.85 -13.22
CA TYR A 520 -2.20 -47.20 -14.60
C TYR A 520 -3.18 -46.20 -15.23
N ASN A 521 -3.59 -45.17 -14.50
CA ASN A 521 -4.63 -44.23 -14.93
C ASN A 521 -4.03 -42.93 -15.49
N THR A 522 -2.75 -42.66 -15.24
CA THR A 522 -2.07 -41.42 -15.64
C THR A 522 -0.63 -41.68 -15.99
N ASN A 523 -0.11 -41.03 -17.04
CA ASN A 523 1.33 -41.00 -17.29
C ASN A 523 2.01 -40.20 -16.17
N PHE A 524 3.04 -40.79 -15.55
CA PHE A 524 3.81 -40.15 -14.49
C PHE A 524 5.07 -39.51 -15.09
N GLY A 525 5.30 -38.24 -14.78
CA GLY A 525 6.44 -37.49 -15.28
C GLY A 525 7.03 -36.60 -14.21
N LEU A 526 8.33 -36.34 -14.36
CA LEU A 526 9.17 -35.48 -13.54
C LEU A 526 9.40 -34.17 -14.31
N PRO A 527 8.69 -33.08 -13.99
CA PRO A 527 8.88 -31.80 -14.67
C PRO A 527 10.32 -31.31 -14.58
N SER A 528 10.84 -30.77 -15.68
CA SER A 528 12.18 -30.19 -15.77
C SER A 528 13.31 -31.15 -15.34
N PHE A 529 13.08 -32.46 -15.50
CA PHE A 529 14.01 -33.51 -15.08
C PHE A 529 15.38 -33.41 -15.76
N VAL A 530 16.43 -33.38 -14.94
CA VAL A 530 17.82 -33.53 -15.38
C VAL A 530 18.35 -34.90 -14.99
N ARG A 531 18.31 -35.23 -13.70
CA ARG A 531 18.90 -36.46 -13.16
C ARG A 531 18.15 -36.97 -11.94
N MET A 532 18.05 -38.29 -11.83
CA MET A 532 17.41 -38.95 -10.68
C MET A 532 18.33 -38.93 -9.45
N GLN A 533 17.76 -38.71 -8.26
CA GLN A 533 18.49 -38.90 -6.99
C GLN A 533 18.11 -40.23 -6.35
N GLU A 534 16.82 -40.41 -6.02
CA GLU A 534 16.31 -41.66 -5.46
C GLU A 534 14.79 -41.76 -5.60
N ALA A 535 14.28 -42.97 -5.79
CA ALA A 535 12.85 -43.26 -5.62
C ALA A 535 12.65 -44.19 -4.43
N PHE A 536 11.64 -43.95 -3.61
CA PHE A 536 11.42 -44.73 -2.40
C PHE A 536 9.98 -44.67 -1.90
N TYR A 537 9.63 -45.59 -1.01
CA TYR A 537 8.39 -45.57 -0.24
C TYR A 537 8.65 -45.93 1.22
N TYR A 538 7.68 -45.64 2.09
CA TYR A 538 7.74 -46.04 3.49
C TYR A 538 6.74 -47.16 3.76
N ASN A 539 7.16 -48.21 4.45
CA ASN A 539 6.22 -49.23 4.94
C ASN A 539 5.37 -48.65 6.08
N ILE A 540 4.05 -48.83 6.03
CA ILE A 540 3.14 -48.25 7.02
C ILE A 540 3.34 -48.84 8.43
N THR A 541 3.69 -50.13 8.50
CA THR A 541 3.75 -50.91 9.74
C THR A 541 5.13 -50.80 10.40
N SER A 542 6.21 -50.95 9.63
CA SER A 542 7.57 -50.83 10.17
C SER A 542 8.10 -49.39 10.19
N GLY A 543 7.56 -48.50 9.34
CA GLY A 543 8.04 -47.14 9.17
C GLY A 543 9.37 -47.02 8.42
N GLU A 544 9.93 -48.12 7.93
CA GLU A 544 11.22 -48.16 7.23
C GLU A 544 11.10 -47.61 5.80
N LYS A 545 12.19 -46.98 5.32
CA LYS A 545 12.36 -46.50 3.95
C LYS A 545 12.87 -47.64 3.06
N TYR A 546 12.16 -47.91 1.97
CA TYR A 546 12.56 -48.86 0.94
C TYR A 546 12.85 -48.11 -0.34
N VAL A 547 14.09 -48.24 -0.84
CA VAL A 547 14.57 -47.59 -2.08
C VAL A 547 14.26 -48.48 -3.27
N LEU A 548 13.67 -47.89 -4.31
CA LEU A 548 13.44 -48.50 -5.61
C LEU A 548 14.70 -48.35 -6.46
N LEU A 549 15.02 -49.37 -7.25
CA LEU A 549 16.22 -49.41 -8.07
C LEU A 549 15.93 -48.92 -9.49
N GLU A 550 16.65 -47.89 -9.92
CA GLU A 550 16.61 -47.41 -11.30
C GLU A 550 17.11 -48.50 -12.28
N ASN A 551 16.47 -48.61 -13.44
CA ASN A 551 16.62 -49.66 -14.45
C ASN A 551 16.15 -51.07 -14.04
N ILE A 552 15.64 -51.25 -12.82
CA ILE A 552 15.02 -52.51 -12.37
C ILE A 552 13.54 -52.28 -12.07
N ASP A 553 13.25 -51.36 -11.14
CA ASP A 553 11.90 -51.02 -10.71
C ASP A 553 11.30 -49.92 -11.57
N TYR A 554 12.10 -48.96 -12.02
CA TYR A 554 11.63 -47.87 -12.87
C TYR A 554 12.71 -47.42 -13.84
N PHE A 555 12.29 -46.82 -14.95
CA PHE A 555 13.14 -46.17 -15.93
C PHE A 555 12.66 -44.73 -16.10
N VAL A 556 13.60 -43.77 -16.11
CA VAL A 556 13.27 -42.38 -16.39
C VAL A 556 13.84 -42.02 -17.77
N TYR A 557 12.97 -41.68 -18.70
CA TYR A 557 13.41 -41.16 -20.00
C TYR A 557 14.01 -39.78 -19.84
N GLU A 558 14.81 -39.38 -20.81
CA GLU A 558 15.32 -38.02 -20.93
C GLU A 558 14.22 -36.95 -20.84
N SER A 559 13.00 -37.24 -21.31
CA SER A 559 11.83 -36.35 -21.22
C SER A 559 11.32 -36.13 -19.80
N GLY A 560 11.81 -36.89 -18.82
CA GLY A 560 11.31 -36.94 -17.45
C GLY A 560 10.12 -37.89 -17.27
N ILE A 561 9.65 -38.56 -18.33
CA ILE A 561 8.60 -39.58 -18.21
C ILE A 561 9.18 -40.79 -17.46
N VAL A 562 8.42 -41.34 -16.53
CA VAL A 562 8.81 -42.52 -15.75
C VAL A 562 7.98 -43.70 -16.18
N ASP A 563 8.65 -44.77 -16.61
CA ASP A 563 8.03 -46.06 -16.89
C ASP A 563 8.43 -47.08 -15.82
N PHE A 564 7.53 -48.01 -15.54
CA PHE A 564 7.76 -49.12 -14.63
C PHE A 564 8.00 -50.39 -15.42
N SER A 565 9.10 -51.09 -15.14
CA SER A 565 9.40 -52.39 -15.71
C SER A 565 8.32 -53.40 -15.29
N GLN A 566 7.99 -54.36 -16.15
CA GLN A 566 7.02 -55.42 -15.83
C GLN A 566 7.37 -56.25 -14.58
N TYR A 567 8.63 -56.21 -14.13
CA TYR A 567 9.13 -56.89 -12.93
C TYR A 567 9.32 -55.96 -11.74
N SER A 568 8.86 -54.71 -11.86
CA SER A 568 8.97 -53.70 -10.81
C SER A 568 8.18 -54.09 -9.58
N ILE A 569 8.78 -53.90 -8.41
CA ILE A 569 8.07 -54.06 -7.13
C ILE A 569 6.88 -53.09 -7.02
N VAL A 570 6.87 -51.99 -7.77
CA VAL A 570 5.77 -51.00 -7.77
C VAL A 570 4.43 -51.65 -8.18
N HIS A 571 4.46 -52.66 -9.05
CA HIS A 571 3.26 -53.42 -9.42
C HIS A 571 2.74 -54.30 -8.25
N ASP A 572 3.64 -54.83 -7.42
CA ASP A 572 3.26 -55.57 -6.20
C ASP A 572 2.75 -54.62 -5.10
N LEU A 573 3.34 -53.42 -4.99
CA LEU A 573 2.87 -52.37 -4.09
C LEU A 573 1.48 -51.88 -4.48
N TYR A 574 1.14 -51.84 -5.77
CA TYR A 574 -0.21 -51.54 -6.25
C TYR A 574 -1.26 -52.56 -5.77
N ASN A 575 -0.89 -53.83 -5.65
CA ASN A 575 -1.79 -54.86 -5.14
C ASN A 575 -1.86 -54.88 -3.60
N ASN A 576 -0.86 -54.31 -2.92
CA ASN A 576 -0.73 -54.25 -1.46
C ASN A 576 -0.62 -52.80 -0.95
N ILE A 577 -1.42 -51.89 -1.51
CA ILE A 577 -1.34 -50.44 -1.23
C ILE A 577 -1.48 -50.12 0.27
N SER A 578 -2.22 -50.94 1.01
CA SER A 578 -2.40 -50.80 2.47
C SER A 578 -1.10 -50.86 3.25
N ASP A 579 -0.05 -51.46 2.69
CA ASP A 579 1.24 -51.66 3.37
C ASP A 579 2.20 -50.48 3.13
N VAL A 580 1.82 -49.56 2.23
CA VAL A 580 2.58 -48.37 1.86
C VAL A 580 1.98 -47.15 2.54
N ARG A 581 2.80 -46.42 3.29
CA ARG A 581 2.39 -45.17 3.95
C ARG A 581 1.88 -44.18 2.91
N ASP A 582 0.69 -43.63 3.16
CA ASP A 582 -0.01 -42.67 2.29
C ASP A 582 -0.21 -43.16 0.86
N SER A 583 -0.08 -44.47 0.61
CA SER A 583 -0.20 -45.08 -0.71
C SER A 583 0.72 -44.44 -1.77
N THR A 584 1.86 -43.89 -1.33
CA THR A 584 2.68 -42.98 -2.14
C THR A 584 4.11 -43.49 -2.31
N VAL A 585 4.61 -43.41 -3.55
CA VAL A 585 6.03 -43.53 -3.89
C VAL A 585 6.58 -42.14 -4.18
N TYR A 586 7.71 -41.80 -3.57
CA TYR A 586 8.38 -40.52 -3.70
C TYR A 586 9.53 -40.65 -4.69
N PHE A 587 9.67 -39.67 -5.58
CA PHE A 587 10.76 -39.53 -6.53
C PHE A 587 11.46 -38.21 -6.26
N THR A 588 12.68 -38.25 -5.73
CA THR A 588 13.53 -37.06 -5.60
C THR A 588 14.50 -37.01 -6.77
N TYR A 589 14.67 -35.83 -7.34
CA TYR A 589 15.44 -35.66 -8.57
C TYR A 589 15.96 -34.23 -8.69
N TYR A 590 17.04 -34.06 -9.45
CA TYR A 590 17.54 -32.76 -9.86
C TYR A 590 16.72 -32.24 -11.04
N ALA A 591 16.19 -31.03 -10.88
CA ALA A 591 15.46 -30.30 -11.91
C ALA A 591 16.23 -29.03 -12.31
N SER A 592 16.00 -28.55 -13.53
CA SER A 592 16.62 -27.32 -14.03
C SER A 592 15.74 -26.63 -15.06
N GLU A 593 15.68 -25.30 -14.98
CA GLU A 593 15.16 -24.45 -16.07
C GLU A 593 16.09 -24.49 -17.30
N PHE A 594 17.38 -24.79 -17.09
CA PHE A 594 18.40 -24.88 -18.14
C PHE A 594 18.55 -26.28 -18.75
N ARG A 595 17.51 -27.13 -18.63
CA ARG A 595 17.59 -28.54 -19.07
C ARG A 595 17.98 -28.67 -20.54
N GLY A 596 17.52 -27.78 -21.41
CA GLY A 596 17.86 -27.81 -22.84
C GLY A 596 19.34 -27.53 -23.07
N GLN A 597 19.83 -26.48 -22.42
CA GLN A 597 21.20 -25.96 -22.51
C GLN A 597 22.21 -26.97 -21.95
N LEU A 598 21.90 -27.60 -20.80
CA LEU A 598 22.75 -28.61 -20.18
C LEU A 598 22.89 -29.91 -21.00
N ARG A 599 22.10 -30.06 -22.07
CA ARG A 599 22.11 -31.25 -22.95
C ARG A 599 22.59 -30.95 -24.37
N LEU A 600 23.09 -29.74 -24.61
CA LEU A 600 23.65 -29.38 -25.89
C LEU A 600 24.89 -30.23 -26.18
N SER A 601 24.75 -31.17 -27.13
CA SER A 601 25.83 -32.07 -27.55
C SER A 601 26.91 -31.37 -28.36
N ASN A 602 26.61 -30.16 -28.86
CA ASN A 602 27.49 -29.28 -29.61
C ASN A 602 27.98 -28.08 -28.77
N ALA A 603 27.84 -28.13 -27.45
CA ALA A 603 28.36 -27.08 -26.58
C ALA A 603 29.90 -27.11 -26.57
N ASP A 604 30.51 -26.05 -27.10
CA ASP A 604 31.97 -25.94 -27.25
C ASP A 604 32.64 -25.15 -26.12
N GLY A 605 31.88 -24.49 -25.25
CA GLY A 605 32.44 -23.70 -24.15
C GLY A 605 31.44 -22.80 -23.44
N PHE A 606 31.94 -22.07 -22.46
CA PHE A 606 31.18 -21.07 -21.70
C PHE A 606 31.61 -19.67 -22.08
N PHE A 607 30.62 -18.80 -22.20
CA PHE A 607 30.83 -17.38 -22.38
C PHE A 607 30.36 -16.62 -21.13
N ILE A 608 31.23 -15.76 -20.62
CA ILE A 608 31.01 -15.00 -19.38
C ILE A 608 31.27 -13.53 -19.65
N ASN A 609 30.24 -12.71 -19.45
CA ASN A 609 30.36 -11.27 -19.43
C ASN A 609 30.82 -10.81 -18.05
N PHE A 610 32.11 -10.52 -17.93
CA PHE A 610 32.66 -9.94 -16.71
C PHE A 610 32.50 -8.42 -16.76
N THR A 611 31.65 -7.87 -15.90
CA THR A 611 31.33 -6.44 -15.90
C THR A 611 31.99 -5.71 -14.74
N MET A 612 32.64 -4.59 -15.02
CA MET A 612 33.27 -3.73 -13.98
C MET A 612 33.07 -2.23 -14.27
N PRO A 613 33.12 -1.34 -13.27
CA PRO A 613 32.96 0.10 -13.51
C PRO A 613 34.00 0.70 -14.47
N GLU A 614 33.55 1.56 -15.38
CA GLU A 614 34.39 2.24 -16.39
C GLU A 614 35.45 3.14 -15.74
N VAL A 615 35.13 3.73 -14.57
CA VAL A 615 36.03 4.61 -13.81
C VAL A 615 37.36 3.94 -13.45
N TYR A 616 37.41 2.60 -13.43
CA TYR A 616 38.62 1.85 -13.15
C TYR A 616 39.56 1.72 -14.36
N TYR A 617 39.37 2.46 -15.46
CA TYR A 617 40.21 2.36 -16.68
C TYR A 617 41.72 2.52 -16.43
N ASP A 618 42.12 3.38 -15.48
CA ASP A 618 43.51 3.59 -15.04
C ASP A 618 43.98 2.59 -13.96
N HIS A 619 43.10 1.72 -13.47
CA HIS A 619 43.26 0.95 -12.24
C HIS A 619 42.96 -0.56 -12.37
N THR A 620 43.14 -1.11 -13.57
CA THR A 620 42.62 -2.41 -14.01
C THR A 620 43.50 -3.63 -13.71
N THR A 621 43.71 -4.02 -12.46
CA THR A 621 44.24 -5.38 -12.18
C THR A 621 43.38 -6.13 -11.16
N ILE A 622 42.68 -7.15 -11.64
CA ILE A 622 42.17 -8.24 -10.82
C ILE A 622 43.34 -9.19 -10.60
N ASN A 623 43.69 -9.43 -9.33
CA ASN A 623 44.78 -10.35 -8.98
C ASN A 623 44.48 -11.76 -9.47
N LYS A 624 43.25 -12.20 -9.20
CA LYS A 624 42.84 -13.56 -9.52
C LYS A 624 41.34 -13.67 -9.69
N LEU A 625 40.92 -14.24 -10.81
CA LEU A 625 39.56 -14.72 -11.06
C LEU A 625 39.60 -16.24 -11.10
N THR A 626 38.85 -16.88 -10.21
CA THR A 626 38.68 -18.34 -10.17
C THR A 626 37.25 -18.68 -10.56
N ILE A 627 37.09 -19.53 -11.56
CA ILE A 627 35.80 -19.96 -12.07
C ILE A 627 35.72 -21.46 -11.87
N ASN A 628 34.83 -21.90 -10.98
CA ASN A 628 34.65 -23.31 -10.65
C ASN A 628 33.33 -23.82 -11.20
N PHE A 629 33.38 -25.03 -11.75
CA PHE A 629 32.24 -25.78 -12.23
C PHE A 629 32.11 -27.03 -11.36
N TYR A 630 31.00 -27.15 -10.66
CA TYR A 630 30.73 -28.28 -9.75
C TYR A 630 29.80 -29.25 -10.45
N ASP A 631 30.14 -30.53 -10.43
CA ASP A 631 29.26 -31.58 -10.93
C ASP A 631 28.47 -32.27 -9.81
N THR A 632 27.38 -32.92 -10.19
CA THR A 632 26.51 -33.69 -9.28
C THR A 632 27.19 -34.92 -8.66
N ASN A 633 28.40 -35.28 -9.09
CA ASN A 633 29.20 -36.35 -8.48
C ASN A 633 30.20 -35.81 -7.43
N GLY A 634 30.20 -34.49 -7.17
CA GLY A 634 31.09 -33.82 -6.22
C GLY A 634 32.46 -33.47 -6.79
N GLN A 635 32.67 -33.58 -8.10
CA GLN A 635 33.89 -33.14 -8.75
C GLN A 635 33.87 -31.64 -9.01
N THR A 636 35.05 -31.03 -9.05
CA THR A 636 35.23 -29.61 -9.35
C THR A 636 36.19 -29.47 -10.52
N TYR A 637 35.83 -28.63 -11.48
CA TYR A 637 36.66 -28.24 -12.61
C TYR A 637 36.85 -26.72 -12.53
N SER A 638 38.08 -26.23 -12.73
CA SER A 638 38.44 -24.85 -12.41
C SER A 638 39.23 -24.18 -13.53
N LYS A 639 38.80 -22.98 -13.93
CA LYS A 639 39.61 -22.05 -14.72
C LYS A 639 40.12 -20.94 -13.80
N VAL A 640 41.44 -20.79 -13.71
CA VAL A 640 42.07 -19.74 -12.91
C VAL A 640 42.80 -18.77 -13.83
N LEU A 641 42.47 -17.49 -13.71
CA LEU A 641 43.10 -16.40 -14.44
C LEU A 641 43.80 -15.49 -13.44
N PHE A 642 45.12 -15.34 -13.58
CA PHE A 642 45.95 -14.46 -12.75
C PHE A 642 46.29 -13.19 -13.51
N ASP A 643 46.45 -12.07 -12.78
CA ASP A 643 46.94 -10.79 -13.30
C ASP A 643 46.25 -10.37 -14.61
N ILE A 644 44.91 -10.37 -14.61
CA ILE A 644 44.14 -10.12 -15.83
C ILE A 644 44.34 -8.66 -16.27
N ASP A 645 45.10 -8.46 -17.35
CA ASP A 645 45.30 -7.14 -17.96
C ASP A 645 44.09 -6.77 -18.81
N LEU A 646 43.28 -5.84 -18.29
CA LEU A 646 42.07 -5.39 -18.96
C LEU A 646 42.28 -4.12 -19.79
N ARG A 647 43.45 -3.46 -19.74
CA ARG A 647 43.69 -2.15 -20.38
C ARG A 647 43.39 -2.11 -21.87
N LYS A 648 43.58 -3.25 -22.56
CA LYS A 648 43.27 -3.37 -24.00
C LYS A 648 41.79 -3.10 -24.34
N TYR A 649 40.87 -3.30 -23.38
CA TYR A 649 39.44 -3.03 -23.55
C TYR A 649 39.09 -1.56 -23.29
N PHE A 650 40.02 -0.77 -22.73
CA PHE A 650 39.82 0.64 -22.36
C PHE A 650 40.52 1.62 -23.32
N LEU A 651 41.16 1.12 -24.38
CA LEU A 651 41.76 1.97 -25.40
C LEU A 651 40.67 2.74 -26.15
N ASP A 652 40.86 4.03 -26.39
CA ASP A 652 39.86 4.92 -27.01
C ASP A 652 39.26 4.37 -28.31
N ASP A 653 40.05 3.67 -29.11
CA ASP A 653 39.63 3.09 -30.40
C ASP A 653 38.64 1.91 -30.27
N VAL A 654 38.57 1.25 -29.11
CA VAL A 654 37.73 0.05 -28.90
C VAL A 654 36.84 0.13 -27.66
N LYS A 655 37.05 1.11 -26.77
CA LYS A 655 36.34 1.27 -25.49
C LYS A 655 34.83 1.30 -25.68
N SER A 656 34.34 2.04 -26.66
CA SER A 656 32.91 2.16 -26.97
C SER A 656 32.23 0.83 -27.35
N GLN A 657 33.00 -0.21 -27.71
CA GLN A 657 32.47 -1.54 -28.02
C GLN A 657 32.18 -2.39 -26.78
N TYR A 658 32.74 -2.00 -25.63
CA TYR A 658 32.63 -2.72 -24.36
C TYR A 658 31.95 -1.89 -23.27
N GLU A 659 31.75 -0.58 -23.50
CA GLU A 659 31.11 0.33 -22.55
C GLU A 659 29.58 0.22 -22.62
N HIS A 660 28.96 0.05 -21.46
CA HIS A 660 27.51 0.01 -21.30
C HIS A 660 27.07 0.82 -20.08
N TYR A 661 25.88 1.41 -20.15
CA TYR A 661 25.26 2.03 -18.99
C TYR A 661 24.29 1.05 -18.32
N ILE A 662 24.52 0.75 -17.04
CA ILE A 662 23.65 -0.11 -16.24
C ILE A 662 22.96 0.75 -15.17
N PHE A 663 21.64 0.77 -15.18
CA PHE A 663 20.84 1.49 -14.18
C PHE A 663 21.21 1.00 -12.76
N GLY A 664 21.55 1.93 -11.87
CA GLY A 664 21.99 1.63 -10.51
C GLY A 664 23.49 1.32 -10.34
N LEU A 665 24.25 1.11 -11.43
CA LEU A 665 25.71 0.92 -11.40
C LEU A 665 26.49 1.98 -12.19
N GLY A 666 25.83 2.72 -13.09
CA GLY A 666 26.46 3.75 -13.91
C GLY A 666 27.11 3.18 -15.15
N ARG A 667 28.22 3.80 -15.60
CA ARG A 667 28.97 3.34 -16.77
C ARG A 667 29.89 2.17 -16.39
N MET A 668 29.77 1.09 -17.13
CA MET A 668 30.42 -0.19 -16.88
C MET A 668 31.10 -0.68 -18.16
N MET A 669 32.12 -1.51 -18.01
CA MET A 669 32.82 -2.21 -19.08
C MET A 669 32.45 -3.69 -19.01
N ALA A 670 31.80 -4.20 -20.05
CA ALA A 670 31.46 -5.62 -20.19
C ALA A 670 32.58 -6.34 -20.97
N ILE A 671 33.31 -7.19 -20.27
CA ILE A 671 34.51 -7.83 -20.80
C ILE A 671 34.20 -9.29 -21.13
N PRO A 672 34.30 -9.69 -22.42
CA PRO A 672 33.94 -11.03 -22.87
C PRO A 672 35.04 -12.05 -22.52
N LEU A 673 34.74 -12.99 -21.62
CA LEU A 673 35.60 -14.13 -21.29
C LEU A 673 35.03 -15.41 -21.90
N TYR A 674 35.84 -16.12 -22.68
CA TYR A 674 35.48 -17.42 -23.25
C TYR A 674 36.32 -18.51 -22.59
N ILE A 675 35.66 -19.61 -22.23
CA ILE A 675 36.26 -20.79 -21.63
C ILE A 675 35.91 -21.99 -22.51
N ASP A 676 36.90 -22.58 -23.15
CA ASP A 676 36.74 -23.81 -23.92
C ASP A 676 36.47 -24.97 -22.94
N ILE A 677 35.42 -25.75 -23.22
CA ILE A 677 35.02 -26.90 -22.39
C ILE A 677 36.15 -27.93 -22.30
N ASN A 678 36.94 -28.09 -23.36
CA ASN A 678 38.06 -29.03 -23.40
C ASN A 678 39.21 -28.60 -22.48
N GLU A 679 39.29 -27.30 -22.13
CA GLU A 679 40.29 -26.82 -21.19
C GLU A 679 39.93 -27.16 -19.73
N LEU A 680 38.66 -27.45 -19.44
CA LEU A 680 38.21 -27.76 -18.08
C LEU A 680 38.74 -29.12 -17.61
N ASP A 681 38.87 -30.08 -18.52
CA ASP A 681 39.46 -31.40 -18.24
C ASP A 681 40.88 -31.30 -17.67
N PHE A 682 41.66 -30.29 -18.07
CA PHE A 682 43.02 -30.11 -17.55
C PHE A 682 43.06 -29.79 -16.06
N SER A 683 41.99 -29.21 -15.52
CA SER A 683 41.90 -28.89 -14.10
C SER A 683 41.58 -30.11 -13.22
N ASN A 684 41.01 -31.16 -13.81
CA ASN A 684 40.69 -32.42 -13.14
C ASN A 684 41.02 -33.61 -14.07
N PRO A 685 42.31 -33.94 -14.26
CA PRO A 685 42.78 -34.85 -15.32
C PRO A 685 42.34 -36.31 -15.18
N HIS A 686 41.64 -36.66 -14.10
CA HIS A 686 41.14 -38.00 -13.84
C HIS A 686 39.65 -38.16 -14.16
N ASN A 687 38.95 -37.08 -14.50
CA ASN A 687 37.54 -37.07 -14.83
C ASN A 687 37.31 -36.21 -16.06
N THR A 688 36.36 -36.60 -16.90
CA THR A 688 35.96 -35.80 -18.06
C THR A 688 34.82 -34.89 -17.64
N PHE A 689 34.91 -33.62 -17.99
CA PHE A 689 33.84 -32.66 -17.81
C PHE A 689 32.63 -33.08 -18.65
N ASP A 690 31.48 -33.19 -18.00
CA ASP A 690 30.21 -33.50 -18.65
C ASP A 690 29.22 -32.38 -18.31
N LEU A 691 28.78 -31.66 -19.35
CA LEU A 691 27.83 -30.57 -19.23
C LEU A 691 26.49 -31.05 -18.63
N GLY A 692 26.07 -32.28 -18.91
CA GLY A 692 24.83 -32.85 -18.37
C GLY A 692 24.89 -33.13 -16.86
N LEU A 693 26.08 -33.10 -16.27
CA LEU A 693 26.31 -33.29 -14.84
C LEU A 693 26.54 -31.99 -14.07
N LEU A 694 26.59 -30.85 -14.76
CA LEU A 694 26.89 -29.56 -14.17
C LEU A 694 25.79 -29.12 -13.19
N GLU A 695 26.16 -28.96 -11.93
CA GLU A 695 25.27 -28.58 -10.83
C GLU A 695 25.25 -27.07 -10.59
N SER A 696 26.42 -26.45 -10.58
CA SER A 696 26.56 -25.01 -10.33
C SER A 696 27.87 -24.46 -10.87
N ILE A 697 27.91 -23.15 -11.08
CA ILE A 697 29.11 -22.40 -11.45
C ILE A 697 29.37 -21.35 -10.37
N SER A 698 30.60 -21.23 -9.88
CA SER A 698 30.99 -20.15 -8.96
C SER A 698 32.13 -19.30 -9.49
N PHE A 699 32.05 -18.01 -9.26
CA PHE A 699 33.04 -17.00 -9.63
C PHE A 699 33.61 -16.39 -8.37
N THR A 700 34.90 -16.59 -8.11
CA THR A 700 35.62 -15.96 -7.00
C THR A 700 36.60 -14.92 -7.52
N ILE A 701 36.39 -13.68 -7.10
CA ILE A 701 37.16 -12.50 -7.51
C ILE A 701 37.98 -12.03 -6.30
N GLU A 702 39.31 -12.09 -6.46
CA GLU A 702 40.28 -11.58 -5.50
C GLU A 702 40.86 -10.26 -6.04
N ASP A 703 40.76 -9.21 -5.22
CA ASP A 703 41.32 -7.90 -5.55
C ASP A 703 42.85 -7.94 -5.50
N SER A 704 43.49 -7.09 -6.30
CA SER A 704 44.93 -6.83 -6.14
C SER A 704 45.25 -6.21 -4.80
N GLN A 705 46.30 -6.72 -4.12
CA GLN A 705 46.85 -6.12 -2.90
C GLN A 705 47.35 -4.69 -3.14
N GLN A 706 47.63 -4.33 -4.40
CA GLN A 706 47.95 -2.98 -4.81
C GLN A 706 46.81 -2.43 -5.63
N TRP A 707 45.97 -1.60 -5.00
CA TRP A 707 45.07 -0.71 -5.72
C TRP A 707 45.92 0.23 -6.56
N PRO A 708 45.82 0.21 -7.90
CA PRO A 708 46.61 1.12 -8.71
C PRO A 708 46.20 2.55 -8.34
N GLY A 709 47.18 3.42 -8.06
CA GLY A 709 46.94 4.77 -7.52
C GLY A 709 47.03 4.89 -5.99
N SER A 710 47.19 3.80 -5.24
CA SER A 710 47.53 3.88 -3.81
C SER A 710 48.97 4.32 -3.62
N PHE A 711 49.19 5.61 -3.37
CA PHE A 711 50.48 6.11 -2.91
C PHE A 711 50.43 6.36 -1.40
N ILE A 712 51.44 5.86 -0.71
CA ILE A 712 51.68 6.19 0.69
C ILE A 712 52.19 7.63 0.74
N GLN A 713 51.38 8.54 1.27
CA GLN A 713 51.79 9.91 1.51
C GLN A 713 52.25 10.05 2.95
N ASN A 714 53.55 10.31 3.14
CA ASN A 714 54.14 10.48 4.47
C ASN A 714 53.94 11.92 4.96
N PHE A 715 53.13 12.09 5.99
CA PHE A 715 52.95 13.36 6.69
C PHE A 715 53.70 13.31 8.01
N ALA A 716 54.93 13.83 8.01
CA ALA A 716 55.84 13.97 9.15
C ALA A 716 56.07 12.69 10.00
N ASN A 717 55.07 12.27 10.79
CA ASN A 717 55.15 11.18 11.75
C ASN A 717 54.20 10.01 11.41
N TYR A 718 53.39 10.10 10.35
CA TYR A 718 52.50 9.04 9.92
C TYR A 718 52.40 8.94 8.40
N SER A 719 52.07 7.73 7.94
CA SER A 719 51.88 7.38 6.54
C SER A 719 50.39 7.24 6.26
N VAL A 720 49.86 8.01 5.32
CA VAL A 720 48.46 7.93 4.89
C VAL A 720 48.42 7.16 3.57
N ILE A 721 47.67 6.05 3.53
CA ILE A 721 47.32 5.37 2.28
C ILE A 721 46.09 6.09 1.73
N ASN A 722 46.23 6.72 0.56
CA ASN A 722 45.12 7.33 -0.15
C ASN A 722 44.49 6.27 -1.06
N LEU A 723 43.30 5.79 -0.72
CA LEU A 723 42.54 4.84 -1.54
C LEU A 723 41.59 5.65 -2.44
N PRO A 724 41.71 5.60 -3.78
CA PRO A 724 40.66 6.16 -4.65
C PRO A 724 39.41 5.28 -4.50
N TYR A 725 38.26 5.89 -4.29
CA TYR A 725 36.97 5.21 -4.10
C TYR A 725 36.55 4.40 -5.33
#